data_AF-A0A8S9YAN1-F1
#
_entry.id   AF-A0A8S9YAN1-F1
#
_cell.length_a   1.000
_cell.length_b   1.000
_cell.length_c   1.000
_cell.angle_alpha   90.00
_cell.angle_beta   90.00
_cell.angle_gamma   90.00
#
_symmetry.space_group_name_H-M   'P 1'
#
loop_
_entity.id
_entity.type
_entity.pdbx_description
1 polymer ?
#
loop_
_entity_poly.entity_id
_entity_poly.type
_entity_poly.pdbx_seq_one_letter_code
_entity_poly.pdbx_strand_id
1 'polypeptide(L)'
;YGDYDCSPFNYSQNPVLLDATAERETVRQELQKMVDMIEDLQNRSTLYRDYHKSFKELVQTLSGTPLEDQILSRASVRATSFLEFLQKWFPNVLRVEQPRFEELDLLVAEIKLKQLLWSSLEDWDHIYEQWMTANFLELKIEDVAATTQKFIKSVTMLEKGLPPNNVVPLLKEKVDGMKRKLPAITDLRNPNLKPRHWQQLEELIGFHVEEMETPLTLGLLTELGAFQHSEAILEVSSQASSEASLEALLKKVEDAWKSTEFTVLPYKDSKDVFIVGGTDEIQQLYDDSIINIATIASSRHVGPIKGRVDEWSSLLDLFGKTLEEWITCQRSWLYLESIFSAPDIQRQLPSEAKSFMAVDKSYKDVMRKVQKVPLAMRAATQPGLLDTFRNNNQLLEQIQKCLEAYLESKRAVFPRFYFLSNDELLEILAQTRNPLAVQPHLRKCFDAIVRLEFALAPDSKKDEPTYTNDILAMLSPEGERVVLGKGLKARGNVEDWLGKVEEAMFVNLRKLMKIAINSFESSERRDWLKSHANQIVLTVEQLMWSRDITHILEDPVPGDRLSGLEEYEKKCFTGLNQLATMVRGELPKLLRTLLCALITIDVHARDMVTELVQSKVDSLTSFDWQRQLRYYWDQDMDVCVVRMANACYVYGYEYLGASPRLVITPLTDRCYLCLMGALQLDLGGAPAGPAGTGKTETTKDLSKAVAKQCVVFNCSDGLDYKMMGRFFSGLAQSGAWCCFDEFNRIDIEVLSVIAQQLITIRNAKAAKVSQRMCVRVWSLPVSKVFTW
;
A
#
# COMPACT_ATOMS: atom_id res chain seq x y z
N TYR A 1 15.83 -107.06 26.61
CA TYR A 1 17.03 -107.87 26.85
C TYR A 1 18.08 -107.47 25.83
N GLY A 2 19.17 -106.83 26.30
CA GLY A 2 20.47 -106.81 25.62
C GLY A 2 20.74 -105.67 24.63
N ASP A 3 21.33 -104.60 25.16
CA ASP A 3 22.45 -103.79 24.64
C ASP A 3 22.55 -103.44 23.15
N TYR A 4 22.38 -102.15 22.82
CA TYR A 4 23.38 -101.35 22.10
C TYR A 4 23.18 -99.86 22.46
N ASP A 5 24.22 -99.29 23.05
CA ASP A 5 24.35 -97.88 23.43
C ASP A 5 24.43 -97.02 22.15
N CYS A 6 23.47 -96.11 21.93
CA CYS A 6 23.49 -95.13 20.83
C CYS A 6 22.82 -93.84 21.31
N SER A 7 23.55 -93.02 22.08
CA SER A 7 23.16 -91.64 22.35
C SER A 7 23.78 -90.71 21.28
N PRO A 8 22.99 -90.03 20.43
CA PRO A 8 23.50 -89.01 19.50
C PRO A 8 23.79 -87.66 20.18
N PHE A 9 23.58 -87.57 21.49
CA PHE A 9 23.40 -86.32 22.24
C PHE A 9 24.69 -85.56 22.62
N ASN A 10 25.88 -86.01 22.21
CA ASN A 10 27.15 -85.38 22.60
C ASN A 10 27.80 -84.46 21.54
N TYR A 11 27.25 -84.36 20.33
CA TYR A 11 27.88 -83.58 19.24
C TYR A 11 27.34 -82.15 19.05
N SER A 12 26.14 -81.83 19.54
CA SER A 12 25.58 -80.46 19.46
C SER A 12 26.31 -79.45 20.34
N GLN A 13 27.07 -79.93 21.33
CA GLN A 13 27.89 -79.12 22.25
C GLN A 13 29.38 -79.09 21.86
N ASN A 14 29.74 -79.40 20.60
CA ASN A 14 31.15 -79.44 20.21
C ASN A 14 31.75 -78.02 20.23
N PRO A 15 32.67 -77.70 21.17
CA PRO A 15 33.18 -76.34 21.38
C PRO A 15 33.97 -75.80 20.19
N VAL A 16 34.47 -76.68 19.32
CA VAL A 16 35.25 -76.35 18.11
C VAL A 16 34.43 -75.51 17.11
N LEU A 17 33.10 -75.69 17.07
CA LEU A 17 32.22 -74.93 16.17
C LEU A 17 31.94 -73.49 16.63
N LEU A 18 32.34 -73.14 17.86
CA LEU A 18 32.18 -71.83 18.48
C LEU A 18 33.53 -71.21 18.87
N ASP A 19 34.64 -71.83 18.46
CA ASP A 19 36.01 -71.40 18.71
C ASP A 19 36.63 -70.80 17.43
N ALA A 20 37.08 -69.54 17.52
CA ALA A 20 37.67 -68.81 16.40
C ALA A 20 39.13 -69.19 16.12
N THR A 21 39.76 -70.01 16.98
CA THR A 21 41.16 -70.45 16.84
C THR A 21 41.31 -71.84 16.22
N ALA A 22 40.19 -72.52 15.96
CA ALA A 22 40.17 -73.83 15.32
C ALA A 22 40.57 -73.75 13.83
N GLU A 23 41.34 -74.72 13.35
CA GLU A 23 41.73 -74.80 11.93
C GLU A 23 40.49 -74.96 11.03
N ARG A 24 40.40 -74.17 9.95
CA ARG A 24 39.21 -74.17 9.06
C ARG A 24 38.88 -75.55 8.48
N GLU A 25 39.89 -76.39 8.26
CA GLU A 25 39.70 -77.77 7.77
C GLU A 25 39.07 -78.69 8.82
N THR A 26 39.39 -78.54 10.12
CA THR A 26 38.80 -79.37 11.17
C THR A 26 37.32 -79.00 11.41
N VAL A 27 36.98 -77.72 11.35
CA VAL A 27 35.57 -77.25 11.40
C VAL A 27 34.77 -77.81 10.22
N ARG A 28 35.36 -77.79 9.01
CA ARG A 28 34.71 -78.32 7.79
C ARG A 28 34.52 -79.82 7.84
N GLN A 29 35.49 -80.56 8.39
CA GLN A 29 35.39 -82.02 8.58
C GLN A 29 34.32 -82.39 9.63
N GLU A 30 34.21 -81.65 10.74
CA GLU A 30 33.18 -81.90 11.75
C GLU A 30 31.77 -81.57 11.24
N LEU A 31 31.62 -80.51 10.44
CA LEU A 31 30.37 -80.22 9.72
C LEU A 31 30.01 -81.34 8.73
N GLN A 32 30.98 -81.85 7.97
CA GLN A 32 30.76 -82.94 7.03
C GLN A 32 30.37 -84.24 7.75
N LYS A 33 31.01 -84.58 8.87
CA LYS A 33 30.62 -85.73 9.70
C LYS A 33 29.19 -85.63 10.22
N MET A 34 28.72 -84.43 10.62
CA MET A 34 27.33 -84.25 11.03
C MET A 34 26.36 -84.40 9.85
N VAL A 35 26.72 -83.95 8.65
CA VAL A 35 25.95 -84.16 7.42
C VAL A 35 25.86 -85.65 7.10
N ASP A 36 26.99 -86.37 7.12
CA ASP A 36 27.05 -87.81 6.85
C ASP A 36 26.26 -88.62 7.90
N MET A 37 26.25 -88.19 9.17
CA MET A 37 25.48 -88.84 10.25
C MET A 37 23.97 -88.58 10.14
N ILE A 38 23.56 -87.40 9.65
CA ILE A 38 22.17 -87.11 9.30
C ILE A 38 21.74 -87.93 8.09
N GLU A 39 22.64 -88.12 7.11
CA GLU A 39 22.42 -89.00 5.95
C GLU A 39 22.29 -90.47 6.39
N ASP A 40 23.09 -90.94 7.36
CA ASP A 40 23.00 -92.28 7.95
C ASP A 40 21.70 -92.49 8.77
N LEU A 41 21.25 -91.47 9.52
CA LEU A 41 19.97 -91.49 10.23
C LEU A 41 18.76 -91.43 9.27
N GLN A 42 18.89 -90.70 8.16
CA GLN A 42 17.92 -90.72 7.06
C GLN A 42 17.94 -92.06 6.31
N ASN A 43 19.10 -92.69 6.16
CA ASN A 43 19.26 -94.03 5.56
C ASN A 43 18.69 -95.15 6.46
N ARG A 44 18.83 -95.03 7.79
CA ARG A 44 18.14 -95.88 8.79
C ARG A 44 16.63 -95.66 8.79
N SER A 45 16.17 -94.41 8.62
CA SER A 45 14.76 -94.08 8.40
C SER A 45 14.20 -94.71 7.12
N THR A 46 14.98 -94.79 6.05
CA THR A 46 14.61 -95.52 4.82
C THR A 46 14.68 -97.04 4.98
N LEU A 47 15.59 -97.60 5.81
CA LEU A 47 15.64 -99.03 6.13
C LEU A 47 14.38 -99.49 6.90
N TYR A 48 13.87 -98.66 7.82
CA TYR A 48 12.58 -98.87 8.49
C TYR A 48 11.38 -98.69 7.53
N ARG A 49 11.52 -97.85 6.49
CA ARG A 49 10.55 -97.68 5.39
C ARG A 49 10.51 -98.90 4.45
N ASP A 50 11.63 -99.63 4.30
CA ASP A 50 11.73 -100.87 3.52
C ASP A 50 11.19 -102.11 4.25
N TYR A 51 11.35 -102.20 5.59
CA TYR A 51 10.66 -103.23 6.40
C TYR A 51 9.13 -103.10 6.36
N HIS A 52 8.60 -101.87 6.26
CA HIS A 52 7.17 -101.61 6.08
C HIS A 52 6.68 -101.90 4.64
N LYS A 53 7.60 -101.90 3.66
CA LYS A 53 7.36 -102.23 2.25
C LYS A 53 7.31 -103.76 2.03
N SER A 54 8.21 -104.54 2.64
CA SER A 54 8.22 -106.01 2.59
C SER A 54 7.01 -106.69 3.29
N PHE A 55 6.33 -106.00 4.23
CA PHE A 55 5.12 -106.51 4.88
C PHE A 55 3.82 -106.26 4.06
N LYS A 56 3.83 -105.30 3.12
CA LYS A 56 2.70 -105.07 2.19
C LYS A 56 2.82 -105.81 0.86
N GLU A 57 4.04 -106.14 0.41
CA GLU A 57 4.27 -106.95 -0.81
C GLU A 57 3.99 -108.46 -0.62
N LEU A 58 4.02 -108.97 0.61
CA LEU A 58 3.73 -110.39 0.92
C LEU A 58 2.22 -110.73 0.94
N VAL A 59 1.31 -109.74 0.97
CA VAL A 59 -0.11 -109.98 1.28
C VAL A 59 -1.04 -109.99 0.07
N GLN A 60 -0.77 -109.31 -1.04
CA GLN A 60 -1.70 -109.31 -2.18
C GLN A 60 -0.97 -109.03 -3.52
N THR A 61 -0.40 -109.98 -4.24
CA THR A 61 -0.57 -111.44 -4.25
C THR A 61 0.36 -111.96 -5.35
N LEU A 62 0.69 -113.25 -5.36
CA LEU A 62 0.98 -113.95 -6.61
C LEU A 62 -0.11 -113.60 -7.67
N SER A 63 0.30 -113.05 -8.80
CA SER A 63 -0.40 -112.84 -10.09
C SER A 63 -0.34 -111.37 -10.50
N GLY A 64 0.12 -111.00 -11.68
CA GLY A 64 0.59 -111.75 -12.83
C GLY A 64 1.05 -110.69 -13.82
N THR A 65 2.28 -110.86 -14.26
CA THR A 65 3.03 -110.22 -15.35
C THR A 65 2.19 -109.94 -16.62
N PRO A 66 2.66 -109.29 -17.71
CA PRO A 66 4.04 -108.84 -18.05
C PRO A 66 4.10 -107.49 -18.82
N LEU A 67 4.75 -106.42 -18.34
CA LEU A 67 5.37 -105.44 -19.27
C LEU A 67 6.32 -104.47 -18.55
N GLU A 68 7.59 -104.85 -18.54
CA GLU A 68 8.71 -104.15 -17.90
C GLU A 68 9.21 -102.92 -18.70
N ASP A 69 8.46 -102.39 -19.68
CA ASP A 69 9.00 -101.41 -20.64
C ASP A 69 8.21 -100.10 -20.84
N GLN A 70 7.23 -99.77 -19.99
CA GLN A 70 6.66 -98.39 -19.93
C GLN A 70 7.01 -97.66 -18.61
N ILE A 71 8.21 -97.97 -18.11
CA ILE A 71 8.78 -97.64 -16.80
C ILE A 71 9.10 -96.16 -16.53
N LEU A 72 9.00 -95.20 -17.46
CA LEU A 72 9.65 -93.89 -17.23
C LEU A 72 8.79 -92.61 -17.23
N SER A 73 7.47 -92.66 -17.52
CA SER A 73 6.69 -91.41 -17.72
C SER A 73 5.63 -91.05 -16.65
N ARG A 74 5.37 -91.89 -15.64
CA ARG A 74 4.30 -91.64 -14.64
C ARG A 74 4.73 -91.46 -13.17
N ALA A 75 6.03 -91.57 -12.86
CA ALA A 75 6.54 -91.54 -11.49
C ALA A 75 6.59 -90.11 -10.87
N SER A 76 6.82 -89.09 -11.68
CA SER A 76 6.94 -87.69 -11.21
C SER A 76 5.62 -87.07 -10.76
N VAL A 77 4.50 -87.40 -11.42
CA VAL A 77 3.18 -86.80 -11.13
C VAL A 77 2.52 -87.43 -9.89
N ARG A 78 2.84 -88.68 -9.55
CA ARG A 78 2.28 -89.38 -8.38
C ARG A 78 2.92 -88.95 -7.05
N ALA A 79 4.18 -88.54 -7.05
CA ALA A 79 4.89 -88.10 -5.84
C ALA A 79 4.30 -86.83 -5.24
N THR A 80 3.93 -85.86 -6.08
CA THR A 80 3.34 -84.58 -5.67
C THR A 80 1.89 -84.74 -5.19
N SER A 81 1.10 -85.60 -5.83
CA SER A 81 -0.27 -85.91 -5.38
C SER A 81 -0.33 -86.69 -4.05
N PHE A 82 0.75 -87.40 -3.69
CA PHE A 82 0.81 -88.22 -2.48
C PHE A 82 1.13 -87.38 -1.23
N LEU A 83 1.93 -86.32 -1.35
CA LEU A 83 2.20 -85.37 -0.27
C LEU A 83 0.98 -84.53 0.10
N GLU A 84 0.20 -84.08 -0.90
CA GLU A 84 -1.08 -83.38 -0.66
C GLU A 84 -2.17 -84.31 -0.10
N PHE A 85 -2.17 -85.59 -0.48
CA PHE A 85 -3.06 -86.61 0.10
C PHE A 85 -2.76 -86.87 1.58
N LEU A 86 -1.48 -86.98 1.96
CA LEU A 86 -1.07 -87.21 3.36
C LEU A 86 -1.41 -86.02 4.28
N GLN A 87 -1.29 -84.79 3.80
CA GLN A 87 -1.66 -83.58 4.56
C GLN A 87 -3.18 -83.47 4.82
N LYS A 88 -4.02 -84.03 3.93
CA LYS A 88 -5.49 -84.05 4.09
C LYS A 88 -6.03 -85.27 4.83
N TRP A 89 -5.31 -86.40 4.86
CA TRP A 89 -5.80 -87.67 5.41
C TRP A 89 -5.51 -87.86 6.91
N PHE A 90 -4.41 -87.28 7.43
CA PHE A 90 -4.01 -87.44 8.83
C PHE A 90 -5.02 -86.95 9.89
N PRO A 91 -5.72 -85.80 9.74
CA PRO A 91 -6.70 -85.35 10.75
C PRO A 91 -8.02 -86.13 10.72
N ASN A 92 -8.38 -86.74 9.58
CA ASN A 92 -9.77 -87.16 9.31
C ASN A 92 -10.06 -88.66 9.48
N VAL A 93 -9.06 -89.53 9.67
CA VAL A 93 -9.29 -90.98 9.86
C VAL A 93 -8.70 -91.54 11.16
N LEU A 94 -7.63 -90.95 11.73
CA LEU A 94 -6.93 -91.53 12.89
C LEU A 94 -6.96 -90.72 14.19
N ARG A 95 -7.57 -89.51 14.24
CA ARG A 95 -7.69 -88.65 15.45
C ARG A 95 -6.43 -88.61 16.35
N VAL A 96 -5.23 -88.59 15.76
CA VAL A 96 -3.95 -88.38 16.46
C VAL A 96 -3.16 -87.36 15.67
N GLU A 97 -2.76 -86.26 16.32
CA GLU A 97 -1.90 -85.22 15.74
C GLU A 97 -0.48 -85.77 15.51
N GLN A 98 0.17 -85.36 14.41
CA GLN A 98 1.57 -85.71 14.13
C GLN A 98 2.48 -85.22 15.27
N PRO A 99 3.47 -86.01 15.73
CA PRO A 99 4.48 -85.50 16.65
C PRO A 99 5.34 -84.48 15.90
N ARG A 100 5.16 -83.18 16.19
CA ARG A 100 6.15 -82.15 15.89
C ARG A 100 7.30 -82.30 16.87
N PHE A 101 8.50 -82.53 16.35
CA PHE A 101 9.71 -82.51 17.15
C PHE A 101 10.19 -81.06 17.27
N GLU A 102 9.69 -80.31 18.25
CA GLU A 102 10.09 -78.91 18.49
C GLU A 102 11.62 -78.75 18.63
N GLU A 103 12.29 -79.79 19.16
CA GLU A 103 13.75 -79.84 19.29
C GLU A 103 14.48 -79.86 17.93
N LEU A 104 13.90 -80.48 16.90
CA LEU A 104 14.48 -80.53 15.56
C LEU A 104 14.30 -79.18 14.84
N ASP A 105 13.16 -78.52 15.02
CA ASP A 105 12.90 -77.19 14.47
C ASP A 105 13.81 -76.12 15.10
N LEU A 106 14.06 -76.21 16.41
CA LEU A 106 15.03 -75.38 17.12
C LEU A 106 16.47 -75.62 16.61
N LEU A 107 16.87 -76.87 16.41
CA LEU A 107 18.19 -77.23 15.88
C LEU A 107 18.40 -76.68 14.45
N VAL A 108 17.38 -76.81 13.58
CA VAL A 108 17.43 -76.28 12.21
C VAL A 108 17.51 -74.75 12.21
N ALA A 109 16.79 -74.08 13.10
CA ALA A 109 16.88 -72.63 13.25
C ALA A 109 18.26 -72.18 13.74
N GLU A 110 18.85 -72.89 14.70
CA GLU A 110 20.19 -72.60 15.22
C GLU A 110 21.28 -72.82 14.17
N ILE A 111 21.21 -73.90 13.38
CA ILE A 111 22.16 -74.18 12.29
C ILE A 111 22.08 -73.10 11.20
N LYS A 112 20.88 -72.64 10.83
CA LYS A 112 20.72 -71.55 9.85
C LYS A 112 21.34 -70.25 10.33
N LEU A 113 21.22 -69.92 11.62
CA LEU A 113 21.85 -68.73 12.20
C LEU A 113 23.38 -68.86 12.26
N LYS A 114 23.91 -70.05 12.56
CA LYS A 114 25.36 -70.33 12.50
C LYS A 114 25.89 -70.23 11.07
N GLN A 115 25.18 -70.75 10.08
CA GLN A 115 25.53 -70.59 8.66
C GLN A 115 25.54 -69.12 8.23
N LEU A 116 24.51 -68.36 8.62
CA LEU A 116 24.43 -66.93 8.32
C LEU A 116 25.56 -66.13 8.97
N LEU A 117 26.01 -66.50 10.18
CA LEU A 117 27.13 -65.86 10.86
C LEU A 117 28.43 -66.00 10.06
N TRP A 118 28.77 -67.23 9.66
CA TRP A 118 30.01 -67.50 8.92
C TRP A 118 29.95 -66.94 7.49
N SER A 119 28.81 -67.06 6.80
CA SER A 119 28.65 -66.46 5.47
C SER A 119 28.73 -64.93 5.53
N SER A 120 28.12 -64.29 6.53
CA SER A 120 28.18 -62.83 6.70
C SER A 120 29.59 -62.34 7.02
N LEU A 121 30.41 -63.15 7.69
CA LEU A 121 31.79 -62.82 8.02
C LEU A 121 32.70 -62.88 6.78
N GLU A 122 32.54 -63.92 5.95
CA GLU A 122 33.24 -64.02 4.67
C GLU A 122 32.78 -62.94 3.68
N ASP A 123 31.47 -62.73 3.56
CA ASP A 123 30.89 -61.70 2.68
C ASP A 123 31.36 -60.30 3.08
N TRP A 124 31.42 -60.01 4.39
CA TRP A 124 31.92 -58.72 4.90
C TRP A 124 33.39 -58.51 4.57
N ASP A 125 34.24 -59.52 4.79
CA ASP A 125 35.67 -59.41 4.52
C ASP A 125 35.93 -59.18 3.03
N HIS A 126 35.21 -59.88 2.15
CA HIS A 126 35.31 -59.67 0.70
C HIS A 126 34.84 -58.28 0.26
N ILE A 127 33.70 -57.79 0.77
CA ILE A 127 33.18 -56.45 0.45
C ILE A 127 34.10 -55.36 1.00
N TYR A 128 34.67 -55.56 2.19
CA TYR A 128 35.59 -54.61 2.81
C TYR A 128 36.91 -54.51 2.03
N GLU A 129 37.46 -55.63 1.56
CA GLU A 129 38.64 -55.64 0.68
C GLU A 129 38.37 -54.91 -0.64
N GLN A 130 37.18 -55.09 -1.22
CA GLN A 130 36.78 -54.34 -2.41
C GLN A 130 36.73 -52.83 -2.15
N TRP A 131 36.20 -52.38 -1.02
CA TRP A 131 36.20 -50.95 -0.68
C TRP A 131 37.60 -50.40 -0.44
N MET A 132 38.50 -51.20 0.14
CA MET A 132 39.87 -50.77 0.42
C MET A 132 40.75 -50.68 -0.83
N THR A 133 40.46 -51.46 -1.86
CA THR A 133 41.19 -51.48 -3.13
C THR A 133 40.56 -50.59 -4.21
N ALA A 134 39.29 -50.21 -4.07
CA ALA A 134 38.61 -49.33 -5.01
C ALA A 134 39.16 -47.90 -5.01
N ASN A 135 39.12 -47.28 -6.20
CA ASN A 135 39.41 -45.85 -6.34
C ASN A 135 38.38 -45.04 -5.53
N PHE A 136 38.87 -44.23 -4.61
CA PHE A 136 38.08 -43.42 -3.71
C PHE A 136 37.14 -42.46 -4.46
N LEU A 137 37.55 -41.97 -5.63
CA LEU A 137 36.77 -41.02 -6.43
C LEU A 137 35.58 -41.66 -7.18
N GLU A 138 35.60 -42.98 -7.39
CA GLU A 138 34.53 -43.74 -8.06
C GLU A 138 33.61 -44.44 -7.06
N LEU A 139 33.97 -44.45 -5.78
CA LEU A 139 33.19 -45.06 -4.72
C LEU A 139 31.86 -44.32 -4.49
N LYS A 140 30.76 -45.07 -4.53
CA LYS A 140 29.41 -44.59 -4.22
C LYS A 140 29.14 -44.71 -2.72
N ILE A 141 29.11 -43.57 -2.03
CA ILE A 141 28.93 -43.50 -0.58
C ILE A 141 27.59 -44.10 -0.14
N GLU A 142 26.54 -43.90 -0.94
CA GLU A 142 25.18 -44.41 -0.67
C GLU A 142 25.15 -45.94 -0.58
N ASP A 143 25.88 -46.62 -1.49
CA ASP A 143 25.97 -48.08 -1.54
C ASP A 143 26.75 -48.63 -0.33
N VAL A 144 27.83 -47.95 0.06
CA VAL A 144 28.65 -48.29 1.24
C VAL A 144 27.85 -48.12 2.53
N ALA A 145 27.09 -47.04 2.66
CA ALA A 145 26.23 -46.77 3.82
C ALA A 145 25.08 -47.78 3.91
N ALA A 146 24.40 -48.09 2.80
CA ALA A 146 23.31 -49.05 2.74
C ALA A 146 23.79 -50.47 3.10
N THR A 147 24.95 -50.87 2.58
CA THR A 147 25.55 -52.18 2.86
C THR A 147 25.98 -52.29 4.32
N THR A 148 26.63 -51.26 4.86
CA THR A 148 27.00 -51.22 6.30
C THR A 148 25.77 -51.35 7.20
N GLN A 149 24.66 -50.67 6.88
CA GLN A 149 23.40 -50.80 7.62
C GLN A 149 22.76 -52.18 7.49
N LYS A 150 22.87 -52.85 6.34
CA LYS A 150 22.41 -54.24 6.16
C LYS A 150 23.14 -55.19 7.11
N PHE A 151 24.47 -55.08 7.21
CA PHE A 151 25.26 -55.92 8.11
C PHE A 151 25.04 -55.59 9.60
N ILE A 152 24.80 -54.33 9.97
CA ILE A 152 24.37 -53.97 11.34
C ILE A 152 23.06 -54.69 11.73
N LYS A 153 22.09 -54.74 10.81
CA LYS A 153 20.83 -55.49 11.02
C LYS A 153 21.08 -57.00 11.17
N SER A 154 21.95 -57.57 10.33
CA SER A 154 22.36 -58.98 10.44
C SER A 154 23.04 -59.28 11.78
N VAL A 155 23.97 -58.44 12.23
CA VAL A 155 24.65 -58.55 13.54
C VAL A 155 23.62 -58.52 14.68
N THR A 156 22.67 -57.58 14.65
CA THR A 156 21.63 -57.45 15.68
C THR A 156 20.72 -58.70 15.74
N MET A 157 20.44 -59.32 14.59
CA MET A 157 19.66 -60.56 14.51
C MET A 157 20.44 -61.76 15.06
N LEU A 158 21.74 -61.85 14.77
CA LEU A 158 22.63 -62.89 15.25
C LEU A 158 22.88 -62.79 16.77
N GLU A 159 23.00 -61.56 17.31
CA GLU A 159 23.12 -61.31 18.75
C GLU A 159 21.89 -61.78 19.56
N LYS A 160 20.69 -61.70 18.97
CA LYS A 160 19.44 -62.13 19.64
C LYS A 160 19.14 -63.61 19.45
N GLY A 161 19.59 -64.19 18.34
CA GLY A 161 19.22 -65.55 17.93
C GLY A 161 20.21 -66.65 18.32
N LEU A 162 21.47 -66.30 18.62
CA LEU A 162 22.51 -67.27 19.00
C LEU A 162 22.89 -67.13 20.48
N PRO A 163 23.29 -68.23 21.15
CA PRO A 163 23.90 -68.16 22.47
C PRO A 163 25.21 -67.36 22.44
N PRO A 164 25.65 -66.78 23.58
CA PRO A 164 26.84 -65.92 23.65
C PRO A 164 28.07 -66.65 23.09
N ASN A 165 28.70 -66.03 22.08
CA ASN A 165 29.84 -66.57 21.36
C ASN A 165 30.89 -65.46 21.11
N ASN A 166 32.08 -65.86 20.67
CA ASN A 166 33.20 -64.94 20.44
C ASN A 166 33.25 -64.38 18.99
N VAL A 167 32.42 -64.90 18.08
CA VAL A 167 32.47 -64.59 16.64
C VAL A 167 31.52 -63.44 16.28
N VAL A 168 30.35 -63.35 16.91
CA VAL A 168 29.40 -62.24 16.74
C VAL A 168 30.01 -60.89 17.19
N PRO A 169 30.70 -60.79 18.33
CA PRO A 169 31.43 -59.57 18.72
C PRO A 169 32.51 -59.17 17.70
N LEU A 170 33.18 -60.13 17.06
CA LEU A 170 34.23 -59.86 16.06
C LEU A 170 33.65 -59.29 14.76
N LEU A 171 32.55 -59.85 14.25
CA LEU A 171 31.84 -59.28 13.10
C LEU A 171 31.30 -57.87 13.44
N LYS A 172 30.75 -57.69 14.66
CA LYS A 172 30.26 -56.40 15.14
C LYS A 172 31.36 -55.35 15.19
N GLU A 173 32.53 -55.68 15.71
CA GLU A 173 33.67 -54.76 15.77
C GLU A 173 34.12 -54.31 14.38
N LYS A 174 34.20 -55.23 13.41
CA LYS A 174 34.54 -54.91 12.01
C LYS A 174 33.51 -53.97 11.38
N VAL A 175 32.22 -54.22 11.57
CA VAL A 175 31.11 -53.41 11.05
C VAL A 175 31.05 -52.04 11.72
N ASP A 176 31.19 -51.98 13.05
CA ASP A 176 31.21 -50.73 13.82
C ASP A 176 32.48 -49.90 13.54
N GLY A 177 33.59 -50.54 13.16
CA GLY A 177 34.80 -49.88 12.67
C GLY A 177 34.54 -49.08 11.39
N MET A 178 33.87 -49.68 10.40
CA MET A 178 33.50 -48.98 9.16
C MET A 178 32.44 -47.90 9.40
N LYS A 179 31.47 -48.18 10.29
CA LYS A 179 30.44 -47.21 10.70
C LYS A 179 31.03 -45.92 11.28
N ARG A 180 32.11 -46.02 12.07
CA ARG A 180 32.83 -44.85 12.61
C ARG A 180 33.54 -44.03 11.53
N LYS A 181 33.99 -44.67 10.45
CA LYS A 181 34.69 -44.01 9.33
C LYS A 181 33.73 -43.36 8.32
N LEU A 182 32.50 -43.86 8.19
CA LEU A 182 31.50 -43.40 7.22
C LEU A 182 31.27 -41.87 7.18
N PRO A 183 31.15 -41.14 8.32
CA PRO A 183 30.97 -39.69 8.29
C PRO A 183 32.13 -38.96 7.58
N ALA A 184 33.36 -39.27 7.94
CA ALA A 184 34.55 -38.68 7.32
C ALA A 184 34.68 -39.07 5.83
N ILE A 185 34.29 -40.29 5.45
CA ILE A 185 34.21 -40.69 4.02
C ILE A 185 33.18 -39.82 3.28
N THR A 186 32.05 -39.53 3.92
CA THR A 186 30.99 -38.70 3.34
C THR A 186 31.47 -37.26 3.15
N ASP A 187 32.16 -36.72 4.15
CA ASP A 187 32.70 -35.35 4.11
C ASP A 187 33.81 -35.19 3.06
N LEU A 188 34.74 -36.15 2.95
CA LEU A 188 35.78 -36.18 1.91
C LEU A 188 35.22 -36.37 0.49
N ARG A 189 33.98 -36.85 0.37
CA ARG A 189 33.28 -37.04 -0.90
C ARG A 189 32.20 -36.00 -1.15
N ASN A 190 32.22 -34.90 -0.40
CA ASN A 190 31.33 -33.77 -0.65
C ASN A 190 31.55 -33.22 -2.07
N PRO A 191 30.51 -33.17 -2.94
CA PRO A 191 30.65 -32.73 -4.33
C PRO A 191 31.02 -31.25 -4.46
N ASN A 192 30.89 -30.47 -3.39
CA ASN A 192 31.22 -29.04 -3.37
C ASN A 192 32.71 -28.77 -3.08
N LEU A 193 33.52 -29.81 -2.83
CA LEU A 193 34.95 -29.66 -2.61
C LEU A 193 35.66 -29.20 -3.90
N LYS A 194 36.31 -28.05 -3.82
CA LYS A 194 37.10 -27.44 -4.91
C LYS A 194 38.60 -27.69 -4.66
N PRO A 195 39.47 -27.47 -5.66
CA PRO A 195 40.92 -27.67 -5.51
C PRO A 195 41.53 -26.98 -4.27
N ARG A 196 41.04 -25.79 -3.90
CA ARG A 196 41.46 -25.08 -2.67
C ARG A 196 41.14 -25.83 -1.37
N HIS A 197 40.02 -26.54 -1.31
CA HIS A 197 39.62 -27.32 -0.14
C HIS A 197 40.42 -28.61 -0.08
N TRP A 198 40.74 -29.20 -1.24
CA TRP A 198 41.65 -30.33 -1.33
C TRP A 198 43.05 -29.98 -0.84
N GLN A 199 43.60 -28.82 -1.20
CA GLN A 199 44.88 -28.33 -0.66
C GLN A 199 44.87 -28.19 0.88
N GLN A 200 43.78 -27.68 1.46
CA GLN A 200 43.63 -27.59 2.91
C GLN A 200 43.55 -28.98 3.57
N LEU A 201 42.83 -29.92 2.95
CA LEU A 201 42.74 -31.31 3.42
C LEU A 201 44.08 -32.04 3.31
N GLU A 202 44.84 -31.78 2.24
CA GLU A 202 46.20 -32.29 2.02
C GLU A 202 47.17 -31.82 3.11
N GLU A 203 47.16 -30.52 3.45
CA GLU A 203 47.95 -29.98 4.55
C GLU A 203 47.55 -30.54 5.91
N LEU A 204 46.25 -30.75 6.16
CA LEU A 204 45.70 -31.25 7.42
C LEU A 204 46.00 -32.73 7.66
N ILE A 205 45.96 -33.55 6.60
CA ILE A 205 46.20 -34.99 6.67
C ILE A 205 47.71 -35.29 6.46
N GLY A 206 48.49 -34.31 5.97
CA GLY A 206 49.94 -34.40 5.82
C GLY A 206 50.39 -35.16 4.57
N PHE A 207 49.66 -35.04 3.46
CA PHE A 207 49.99 -35.69 2.19
C PHE A 207 49.62 -34.80 0.99
N HIS A 208 50.40 -34.86 -0.11
CA HIS A 208 50.07 -34.18 -1.36
C HIS A 208 49.66 -35.17 -2.45
N VAL A 209 48.48 -34.96 -3.04
CA VAL A 209 47.89 -35.86 -4.06
C VAL A 209 48.71 -35.85 -5.36
N GLU A 210 49.38 -34.73 -5.67
CA GLU A 210 50.18 -34.57 -6.90
C GLU A 210 51.50 -35.40 -6.91
N GLU A 211 51.97 -35.88 -5.75
CA GLU A 211 53.20 -36.66 -5.62
C GLU A 211 52.99 -38.18 -5.77
N MET A 212 51.76 -38.62 -6.05
CA MET A 212 51.39 -40.04 -6.06
C MET A 212 51.36 -40.65 -7.46
N GLU A 213 52.13 -41.74 -7.66
CA GLU A 213 52.05 -42.60 -8.86
C GLU A 213 50.83 -43.54 -8.84
N THR A 214 50.12 -43.66 -7.70
CA THR A 214 48.97 -44.56 -7.50
C THR A 214 47.67 -43.80 -7.20
N PRO A 215 46.50 -44.31 -7.65
CA PRO A 215 45.21 -43.68 -7.39
C PRO A 215 44.83 -43.72 -5.91
N LEU A 216 44.18 -42.66 -5.41
CA LEU A 216 43.70 -42.53 -4.04
C LEU A 216 42.70 -43.66 -3.71
N THR A 217 43.02 -44.55 -2.77
CA THR A 217 42.14 -45.63 -2.30
C THR A 217 41.72 -45.43 -0.84
N LEU A 218 40.61 -46.07 -0.43
CA LEU A 218 40.15 -46.03 0.96
C LEU A 218 41.16 -46.71 1.93
N GLY A 219 41.90 -47.70 1.43
CA GLY A 219 43.00 -48.35 2.15
C GLY A 219 44.10 -47.35 2.51
N LEU A 220 44.55 -46.58 1.52
CA LEU A 220 45.57 -45.55 1.70
C LEU A 220 45.11 -44.46 2.69
N LEU A 221 43.86 -43.99 2.60
CA LEU A 221 43.30 -43.03 3.56
C LEU A 221 43.20 -43.60 4.99
N THR A 222 43.06 -44.92 5.13
CA THR A 222 43.11 -45.60 6.43
C THR A 222 44.53 -45.64 6.99
N GLU A 223 45.53 -45.94 6.15
CA GLU A 223 46.95 -46.00 6.53
C GLU A 223 47.50 -44.62 6.89
N LEU A 224 47.09 -43.59 6.17
CA LEU A 224 47.46 -42.19 6.43
C LEU A 224 46.75 -41.59 7.65
N GLY A 225 45.88 -42.35 8.32
CA GLY A 225 45.20 -41.87 9.52
C GLY A 225 44.19 -40.75 9.28
N ALA A 226 43.69 -40.56 8.05
CA ALA A 226 42.74 -39.49 7.70
C ALA A 226 41.50 -39.49 8.59
N PHE A 227 41.04 -40.66 9.02
CA PHE A 227 39.89 -40.83 9.92
C PHE A 227 40.12 -40.34 11.36
N GLN A 228 41.36 -40.02 11.75
CA GLN A 228 41.69 -39.40 13.04
C GLN A 228 41.43 -37.89 13.04
N HIS A 229 41.38 -37.26 11.86
CA HIS A 229 41.14 -35.83 11.67
C HIS A 229 39.68 -35.53 11.29
N SER A 230 38.73 -36.36 11.72
CA SER A 230 37.31 -36.28 11.30
C SER A 230 36.66 -34.91 11.54
N GLU A 231 36.97 -34.24 12.66
CA GLU A 231 36.42 -32.91 12.98
C GLU A 231 36.94 -31.82 12.02
N ALA A 232 38.23 -31.85 11.67
CA ALA A 232 38.82 -30.89 10.75
C ALA A 232 38.32 -31.10 9.31
N ILE A 233 38.14 -32.37 8.90
CA ILE A 233 37.54 -32.73 7.60
C ILE A 233 36.10 -32.22 7.52
N LEU A 234 35.33 -32.37 8.60
CA LEU A 234 33.96 -31.86 8.68
C LEU A 234 33.92 -30.33 8.55
N GLU A 235 34.86 -29.62 9.17
CA GLU A 235 34.95 -28.16 9.07
C GLU A 235 35.19 -27.69 7.62
N VAL A 236 36.15 -28.29 6.92
CA VAL A 236 36.46 -27.96 5.51
C VAL A 236 35.31 -28.36 4.57
N SER A 237 34.68 -29.52 4.79
CA SER A 237 33.50 -29.95 4.03
C SER A 237 32.30 -29.00 4.24
N SER A 238 32.08 -28.57 5.49
CA SER A 238 31.02 -27.61 5.85
C SER A 238 31.27 -26.23 5.24
N GLN A 239 32.53 -25.77 5.23
CA GLN A 239 32.94 -24.57 4.51
C GLN A 239 32.62 -24.68 3.01
N ALA A 240 32.99 -25.79 2.36
CA ALA A 240 32.75 -25.99 0.94
C ALA A 240 31.25 -25.95 0.57
N SER A 241 30.41 -26.61 1.36
CA SER A 241 28.95 -26.57 1.17
C SER A 241 28.37 -25.17 1.38
N SER A 242 28.86 -24.44 2.38
CA SER A 242 28.45 -23.06 2.65
C SER A 242 28.84 -22.14 1.49
N GLU A 243 30.07 -22.22 1.00
CA GLU A 243 30.53 -21.45 -0.17
C GLU A 243 29.70 -21.73 -1.42
N ALA A 244 29.39 -22.99 -1.71
CA ALA A 244 28.56 -23.37 -2.85
C ALA A 244 27.13 -22.77 -2.76
N SER A 245 26.55 -22.73 -1.56
CA SER A 245 25.24 -22.11 -1.34
C SER A 245 25.26 -20.60 -1.61
N LEU A 246 26.32 -19.91 -1.20
CA LEU A 246 26.51 -18.47 -1.45
C LEU A 246 26.74 -18.18 -2.93
N GLU A 247 27.53 -19.00 -3.61
CA GLU A 247 27.74 -18.92 -5.06
C GLU A 247 26.43 -19.12 -5.84
N ALA A 248 25.59 -20.06 -5.43
CA ALA A 248 24.28 -20.28 -6.02
C ALA A 248 23.35 -19.08 -5.81
N LEU A 249 23.36 -18.48 -4.62
CA LEU A 249 22.57 -17.29 -4.30
C LEU A 249 23.03 -16.08 -5.12
N LEU A 250 24.35 -15.86 -5.23
CA LEU A 250 24.91 -14.81 -6.09
C LEU A 250 24.49 -15.02 -7.55
N LYS A 251 24.66 -16.23 -8.07
CA LYS A 251 24.27 -16.56 -9.45
C LYS A 251 22.78 -16.32 -9.72
N LYS A 252 21.91 -16.61 -8.75
CA LYS A 252 20.47 -16.31 -8.85
C LYS A 252 20.21 -14.81 -9.02
N VAL A 253 20.92 -13.96 -8.27
CA VAL A 253 20.85 -12.50 -8.43
C VAL A 253 21.31 -12.10 -9.84
N GLU A 254 22.45 -12.60 -10.29
CA GLU A 254 22.97 -12.29 -11.63
C GLU A 254 22.03 -12.69 -12.75
N ASP A 255 21.46 -13.89 -12.67
CA ASP A 255 20.57 -14.43 -13.69
C ASP A 255 19.23 -13.70 -13.72
N ALA A 256 18.74 -13.21 -12.58
CA ALA A 256 17.56 -12.37 -12.53
C ALA A 256 17.78 -11.05 -13.29
N TRP A 257 18.88 -10.34 -13.01
CA TRP A 257 19.18 -9.03 -13.62
C TRP A 257 19.61 -9.11 -15.10
N LYS A 258 19.97 -10.29 -15.62
CA LYS A 258 20.29 -10.47 -17.05
C LYS A 258 19.08 -10.30 -17.96
N SER A 259 17.89 -10.66 -17.50
CA SER A 259 16.65 -10.62 -18.29
C SER A 259 15.69 -9.50 -17.89
N THR A 260 15.96 -8.79 -16.78
CA THR A 260 15.10 -7.68 -16.34
C THR A 260 15.20 -6.49 -17.29
N GLU A 261 14.06 -6.07 -17.83
CA GLU A 261 13.92 -4.90 -18.69
C GLU A 261 13.02 -3.85 -18.03
N PHE A 262 13.31 -2.56 -18.28
CA PHE A 262 12.38 -1.48 -17.96
C PHE A 262 11.19 -1.52 -18.89
N THR A 263 9.98 -1.39 -18.34
CA THR A 263 8.76 -1.19 -19.13
C THR A 263 8.74 0.25 -19.66
N VAL A 264 9.07 0.43 -20.94
CA VAL A 264 9.11 1.75 -21.59
C VAL A 264 7.81 1.99 -22.35
N LEU A 265 7.05 3.01 -21.94
CA LEU A 265 5.75 3.36 -22.52
C LEU A 265 5.85 4.69 -23.31
N PRO A 266 5.13 4.82 -24.44
CA PRO A 266 5.02 6.10 -25.16
C PRO A 266 4.20 7.11 -24.34
N TYR A 267 4.59 8.38 -24.39
CA TYR A 267 3.90 9.48 -23.68
C TYR A 267 3.08 10.36 -24.64
N LYS A 268 1.77 10.42 -24.43
CA LYS A 268 0.78 11.10 -25.30
C LYS A 268 0.86 10.61 -26.77
N ASP A 269 0.27 11.36 -27.70
CA ASP A 269 0.38 11.13 -29.15
C ASP A 269 1.72 11.64 -29.73
N SER A 270 2.70 11.98 -28.88
CA SER A 270 3.98 12.54 -29.30
C SER A 270 4.92 11.44 -29.80
N LYS A 271 5.39 11.57 -31.04
CA LYS A 271 6.44 10.68 -31.58
C LYS A 271 7.74 10.91 -30.79
N ASP A 272 8.42 9.81 -30.45
CA ASP A 272 9.74 9.78 -29.81
C ASP A 272 9.84 10.28 -28.36
N VAL A 273 8.73 10.26 -27.60
CA VAL A 273 8.74 10.57 -26.15
C VAL A 273 8.29 9.33 -25.36
N PHE A 274 9.11 8.92 -24.40
CA PHE A 274 8.87 7.70 -23.62
C PHE A 274 9.02 7.96 -22.12
N ILE A 275 8.33 7.17 -21.32
CA ILE A 275 8.39 7.16 -19.85
C ILE A 275 8.57 5.73 -19.35
N VAL A 276 9.13 5.57 -18.14
CA VAL A 276 9.21 4.27 -17.47
C VAL A 276 7.88 4.02 -16.75
N GLY A 277 7.20 2.93 -17.10
CA GLY A 277 5.99 2.46 -16.42
C GLY A 277 6.28 1.24 -15.54
N GLY A 278 5.37 0.94 -14.61
CA GLY A 278 5.40 -0.33 -13.84
C GLY A 278 6.71 -0.57 -13.08
N THR A 279 7.16 0.40 -12.27
CA THR A 279 8.43 0.30 -11.53
C THR A 279 8.38 -0.60 -10.31
N ASP A 280 7.20 -1.01 -9.85
CA ASP A 280 7.02 -1.75 -8.60
C ASP A 280 7.72 -3.12 -8.61
N GLU A 281 7.63 -3.86 -9.72
CA GLU A 281 8.29 -5.16 -9.88
C GLU A 281 9.82 -5.05 -9.86
N ILE A 282 10.36 -3.99 -10.47
CA ILE A 282 11.81 -3.73 -10.49
C ILE A 282 12.28 -3.27 -9.10
N GLN A 283 11.49 -2.48 -8.40
CA GLN A 283 11.78 -2.05 -7.03
C GLN A 283 11.79 -3.25 -6.07
N GLN A 284 10.81 -4.15 -6.20
CA GLN A 284 10.77 -5.38 -5.41
C GLN A 284 12.00 -6.28 -5.69
N LEU A 285 12.33 -6.47 -6.97
CA LEU A 285 13.52 -7.25 -7.35
C LEU A 285 14.81 -6.62 -6.82
N TYR A 286 14.89 -5.29 -6.81
CA TYR A 286 15.99 -4.53 -6.23
C TYR A 286 16.14 -4.76 -4.73
N ASP A 287 15.07 -4.62 -3.97
CA ASP A 287 15.08 -4.81 -2.52
C ASP A 287 15.48 -6.25 -2.16
N ASP A 288 14.93 -7.25 -2.87
CA ASP A 288 15.31 -8.66 -2.71
C ASP A 288 16.79 -8.91 -3.04
N SER A 289 17.31 -8.26 -4.08
CA SER A 289 18.70 -8.39 -4.50
C SER A 289 19.68 -7.78 -3.50
N ILE A 290 19.35 -6.63 -2.89
CA ILE A 290 20.15 -6.03 -1.82
C ILE A 290 20.23 -6.98 -0.62
N ILE A 291 19.09 -7.53 -0.19
CA ILE A 291 19.04 -8.46 0.95
C ILE A 291 19.91 -9.69 0.68
N ASN A 292 19.82 -10.26 -0.52
CA ASN A 292 20.63 -11.41 -0.92
C ASN A 292 22.14 -11.08 -0.91
N ILE A 293 22.55 -9.95 -1.49
CA ILE A 293 23.96 -9.53 -1.50
C ILE A 293 24.48 -9.22 -0.10
N ALA A 294 23.69 -8.56 0.75
CA ALA A 294 24.05 -8.30 2.15
C ALA A 294 24.19 -9.60 2.96
N THR A 295 23.33 -10.59 2.71
CA THR A 295 23.40 -11.93 3.33
C THR A 295 24.69 -12.63 2.91
N ILE A 296 25.08 -12.53 1.64
CA ILE A 296 26.34 -13.12 1.14
C ILE A 296 27.55 -12.40 1.75
N ALA A 297 27.53 -11.07 1.79
CA ALA A 297 28.63 -10.24 2.31
C ALA A 297 28.88 -10.43 3.82
N SER A 298 27.83 -10.70 4.60
CA SER A 298 27.94 -10.95 6.05
C SER A 298 28.43 -12.36 6.41
N SER A 299 28.48 -13.27 5.45
CA SER A 299 28.94 -14.64 5.70
C SER A 299 30.45 -14.73 5.87
N ARG A 300 30.91 -15.50 6.86
CA ARG A 300 32.34 -15.79 7.09
C ARG A 300 33.00 -16.54 5.93
N HIS A 301 32.21 -17.22 5.09
CA HIS A 301 32.70 -18.02 3.95
C HIS A 301 32.70 -17.23 2.62
N VAL A 302 32.53 -15.90 2.65
CA VAL A 302 32.47 -15.07 1.43
C VAL A 302 33.82 -14.90 0.72
N GLY A 303 34.94 -15.18 1.40
CA GLY A 303 36.30 -14.88 0.95
C GLY A 303 36.56 -15.10 -0.55
N PRO A 304 36.27 -16.30 -1.10
CA PRO A 304 36.53 -16.60 -2.51
C PRO A 304 35.73 -15.79 -3.55
N ILE A 305 34.54 -15.35 -3.19
CA ILE A 305 33.62 -14.61 -4.09
C ILE A 305 33.54 -13.12 -3.75
N LYS A 306 34.27 -12.69 -2.71
CA LYS A 306 34.19 -11.33 -2.15
C LYS A 306 34.34 -10.24 -3.22
N GLY A 307 35.31 -10.37 -4.13
CA GLY A 307 35.48 -9.38 -5.21
C GLY A 307 34.23 -9.21 -6.08
N ARG A 308 33.57 -10.32 -6.44
CA ARG A 308 32.35 -10.29 -7.26
C ARG A 308 31.13 -9.77 -6.47
N VAL A 309 31.08 -10.06 -5.18
CA VAL A 309 30.04 -9.54 -4.27
C VAL A 309 30.19 -8.03 -4.08
N ASP A 310 31.41 -7.53 -3.92
CA ASP A 310 31.72 -6.10 -3.78
C ASP A 310 31.39 -5.33 -5.08
N GLU A 311 31.66 -5.93 -6.25
CA GLU A 311 31.24 -5.41 -7.56
C GLU A 311 29.72 -5.29 -7.68
N TRP A 312 28.98 -6.38 -7.38
CA TRP A 312 27.52 -6.37 -7.44
C TRP A 312 26.89 -5.44 -6.40
N SER A 313 27.47 -5.37 -5.20
CA SER A 313 27.06 -4.42 -4.17
C SER A 313 27.18 -2.98 -4.68
N SER A 314 28.31 -2.63 -5.31
CA SER A 314 28.53 -1.30 -5.90
C SER A 314 27.58 -1.01 -7.06
N LEU A 315 27.30 -2.00 -7.91
CA LEU A 315 26.38 -1.86 -9.05
C LEU A 315 24.93 -1.65 -8.59
N LEU A 316 24.46 -2.43 -7.60
CA LEU A 316 23.12 -2.29 -7.05
C LEU A 316 22.95 -0.96 -6.30
N ASP A 317 23.96 -0.52 -5.53
CA ASP A 317 23.93 0.79 -4.89
C ASP A 317 23.81 1.93 -5.93
N LEU A 318 24.59 1.87 -7.02
CA LEU A 318 24.48 2.83 -8.12
C LEU A 318 23.11 2.77 -8.82
N PHE A 319 22.58 1.56 -9.04
CA PHE A 319 21.28 1.36 -9.65
C PHE A 319 20.16 1.99 -8.82
N GLY A 320 20.10 1.70 -7.52
CA GLY A 320 19.06 2.24 -6.64
C GLY A 320 19.06 3.75 -6.58
N LYS A 321 20.25 4.36 -6.38
CA LYS A 321 20.42 5.82 -6.42
C LYS A 321 19.95 6.42 -7.74
N THR A 322 20.25 5.75 -8.86
CA THR A 322 19.85 6.25 -10.18
C THR A 322 18.35 6.08 -10.41
N LEU A 323 17.76 4.97 -9.98
CA LEU A 323 16.33 4.70 -10.12
C LEU A 323 15.49 5.71 -9.32
N GLU A 324 15.88 6.00 -8.07
CA GLU A 324 15.19 6.97 -7.22
C GLU A 324 15.20 8.38 -7.83
N GLU A 325 16.37 8.85 -8.28
CA GLU A 325 16.53 10.15 -8.94
C GLU A 325 15.77 10.19 -10.27
N TRP A 326 15.76 9.09 -11.03
CA TRP A 326 15.02 8.99 -12.29
C TRP A 326 13.51 9.08 -12.06
N ILE A 327 12.94 8.30 -11.13
CA ILE A 327 11.50 8.34 -10.82
C ILE A 327 11.10 9.75 -10.36
N THR A 328 11.93 10.37 -9.51
CA THR A 328 11.72 11.75 -9.04
C THR A 328 11.73 12.76 -10.20
N CYS A 329 12.69 12.60 -11.13
CA CYS A 329 12.79 13.43 -12.33
C CYS A 329 11.59 13.25 -13.24
N GLN A 330 11.18 12.01 -13.51
CA GLN A 330 10.03 11.71 -14.36
C GLN A 330 8.74 12.31 -13.80
N ARG A 331 8.47 12.16 -12.50
CA ARG A 331 7.29 12.73 -11.85
C ARG A 331 7.25 14.25 -11.97
N SER A 332 8.37 14.90 -11.68
CA SER A 332 8.47 16.38 -11.74
C SER A 332 8.43 16.90 -13.18
N TRP A 333 9.06 16.19 -14.12
CA TRP A 333 9.02 16.50 -15.55
C TRP A 333 7.61 16.37 -16.12
N LEU A 334 6.87 15.29 -15.78
CA LEU A 334 5.48 15.11 -16.23
C LEU A 334 4.56 16.26 -15.77
N TYR A 335 4.71 16.70 -14.53
CA TYR A 335 3.95 17.84 -14.01
C TYR A 335 4.28 19.12 -14.77
N LEU A 336 5.57 19.46 -14.88
CA LEU A 336 6.02 20.70 -15.51
C LEU A 336 5.86 20.71 -17.03
N GLU A 337 5.93 19.57 -17.71
CA GLU A 337 5.68 19.46 -19.15
C GLU A 337 4.27 19.93 -19.49
N SER A 338 3.28 19.52 -18.70
CA SER A 338 1.89 19.91 -18.94
C SER A 338 1.70 21.42 -18.86
N ILE A 339 2.40 22.07 -17.92
CA ILE A 339 2.33 23.51 -17.65
C ILE A 339 3.11 24.31 -18.68
N PHE A 340 4.38 23.96 -18.91
CA PHE A 340 5.25 24.66 -19.85
C PHE A 340 4.94 24.32 -21.31
N SER A 341 4.04 23.37 -21.60
CA SER A 341 3.47 23.21 -22.95
C SER A 341 2.65 24.44 -23.38
N ALA A 342 2.10 25.20 -22.43
CA ALA A 342 1.30 26.39 -22.69
C ALA A 342 2.18 27.59 -23.12
N PRO A 343 2.01 28.15 -24.33
CA PRO A 343 2.84 29.24 -24.82
C PRO A 343 2.76 30.52 -24.00
N ASP A 344 1.61 30.76 -23.36
CA ASP A 344 1.40 31.97 -22.56
C ASP A 344 2.20 31.91 -21.24
N ILE A 345 2.33 30.73 -20.61
CA ILE A 345 3.18 30.54 -19.43
C ILE A 345 4.66 30.69 -19.80
N GLN A 346 5.09 30.12 -20.94
CA GLN A 346 6.48 30.30 -21.41
C GLN A 346 6.86 31.77 -21.62
N ARG A 347 5.90 32.61 -22.06
CA ARG A 347 6.11 34.05 -22.22
C ARG A 347 6.21 34.80 -20.89
N GLN A 348 5.50 34.33 -19.87
CA GLN A 348 5.52 34.92 -18.53
C GLN A 348 6.76 34.49 -17.73
N LEU A 349 7.26 33.27 -17.96
CA LEU A 349 8.43 32.67 -17.28
C LEU A 349 9.50 32.21 -18.30
N PRO A 350 10.16 33.13 -19.03
CA PRO A 350 11.05 32.78 -20.13
C PRO A 350 12.37 32.12 -19.67
N SER A 351 12.91 32.52 -18.50
CA SER A 351 14.11 31.92 -17.92
C SER A 351 13.86 30.47 -17.52
N GLU A 352 12.74 30.22 -16.83
CA GLU A 352 12.34 28.91 -16.33
C GLU A 352 11.96 28.00 -17.50
N ALA A 353 11.26 28.52 -18.51
CA ALA A 353 10.95 27.78 -19.73
C ALA A 353 12.23 27.32 -20.46
N LYS A 354 13.26 28.19 -20.55
CA LYS A 354 14.55 27.82 -21.15
C LYS A 354 15.26 26.73 -20.35
N SER A 355 15.26 26.84 -19.02
CA SER A 355 15.81 25.81 -18.13
C SER A 355 15.05 24.49 -18.25
N PHE A 356 13.71 24.54 -18.30
CA PHE A 356 12.87 23.36 -18.49
C PHE A 356 13.14 22.69 -19.84
N MET A 357 13.28 23.45 -20.93
CA MET A 357 13.63 22.89 -22.25
C MET A 357 14.98 22.18 -22.27
N ALA A 358 15.95 22.64 -21.48
CA ALA A 358 17.23 21.94 -21.33
C ALA A 358 17.06 20.58 -20.63
N VAL A 359 16.26 20.54 -19.56
CA VAL A 359 15.91 19.30 -18.86
C VAL A 359 15.07 18.38 -19.76
N ASP A 360 14.08 18.91 -20.48
CA ASP A 360 13.24 18.17 -21.40
C ASP A 360 14.05 17.47 -22.49
N LYS A 361 15.02 18.18 -23.09
CA LYS A 361 15.95 17.59 -24.05
C LYS A 361 16.81 16.50 -23.41
N SER A 362 17.39 16.77 -22.25
CA SER A 362 18.22 15.82 -21.48
C SER A 362 17.44 14.53 -21.18
N TYR A 363 16.21 14.66 -20.65
CA TYR A 363 15.34 13.55 -20.32
C TYR A 363 14.95 12.73 -21.56
N LYS A 364 14.51 13.39 -22.65
CA LYS A 364 14.18 12.71 -23.92
C LYS A 364 15.38 11.99 -24.53
N ASP A 365 16.57 12.57 -24.44
CA ASP A 365 17.82 11.94 -24.92
C ASP A 365 18.15 10.65 -24.15
N VAL A 366 17.96 10.66 -22.82
CA VAL A 366 18.09 9.46 -21.99
C VAL A 366 17.04 8.42 -22.37
N MET A 367 15.77 8.80 -22.41
CA MET A 367 14.66 7.88 -22.68
C MET A 367 14.76 7.22 -24.07
N ARG A 368 15.25 7.94 -25.09
CA ARG A 368 15.54 7.36 -26.41
C ARG A 368 16.66 6.32 -26.40
N LYS A 369 17.65 6.44 -25.50
CA LYS A 369 18.70 5.43 -25.34
C LYS A 369 18.16 4.19 -24.62
N VAL A 370 17.35 4.39 -23.59
CA VAL A 370 16.72 3.32 -22.80
C VAL A 370 15.76 2.51 -23.66
N GLN A 371 14.97 3.15 -24.52
CA GLN A 371 14.08 2.46 -25.45
C GLN A 371 14.81 1.52 -26.43
N LYS A 372 16.06 1.84 -26.80
CA LYS A 372 16.88 0.98 -27.68
C LYS A 372 17.48 -0.22 -26.95
N VAL A 373 17.79 -0.06 -25.66
CA VAL A 373 18.38 -1.10 -24.81
C VAL A 373 17.68 -1.06 -23.45
N PRO A 374 16.53 -1.74 -23.31
CA PRO A 374 15.68 -1.61 -22.12
C PRO A 374 16.18 -2.39 -20.89
N LEU A 375 17.29 -3.15 -21.00
CA LEU A 375 17.87 -3.90 -19.88
C LEU A 375 18.13 -3.00 -18.67
N ALA A 376 17.41 -3.24 -17.57
CA ALA A 376 17.31 -2.30 -16.45
C ALA A 376 18.67 -2.00 -15.82
N MET A 377 19.40 -3.06 -15.47
CA MET A 377 20.72 -2.98 -14.84
C MET A 377 21.70 -2.18 -15.70
N ARG A 378 21.75 -2.44 -17.00
CA ARG A 378 22.65 -1.78 -17.95
C ARG A 378 22.23 -0.35 -18.25
N ALA A 379 20.93 -0.08 -18.33
CA ALA A 379 20.39 1.25 -18.61
C ALA A 379 20.66 2.21 -17.44
N ALA A 380 20.42 1.77 -16.19
CA ALA A 380 20.54 2.62 -15.01
C ALA A 380 21.99 2.79 -14.49
N THR A 381 22.93 1.91 -14.84
CA THR A 381 24.35 2.05 -14.43
C THR A 381 25.26 2.67 -15.48
N GLN A 382 24.69 3.34 -16.49
CA GLN A 382 25.50 4.08 -17.46
C GLN A 382 26.33 5.18 -16.77
N PRO A 383 27.62 5.32 -17.10
CA PRO A 383 28.47 6.35 -16.51
C PRO A 383 27.89 7.76 -16.68
N GLY A 384 27.81 8.51 -15.58
CA GLY A 384 27.31 9.89 -15.55
C GLY A 384 25.78 10.04 -15.61
N LEU A 385 25.02 8.95 -15.70
CA LEU A 385 23.54 9.01 -15.74
C LEU A 385 22.96 9.51 -14.41
N LEU A 386 23.48 9.02 -13.28
CA LEU A 386 23.09 9.48 -11.94
C LEU A 386 23.27 11.00 -11.79
N ASP A 387 24.44 11.51 -12.16
CA ASP A 387 24.74 12.94 -12.09
C ASP A 387 23.84 13.76 -13.03
N THR A 388 23.48 13.20 -14.18
CA THR A 388 22.53 13.83 -15.11
C THR A 388 21.15 13.97 -14.48
N PHE A 389 20.62 12.92 -13.84
CA PHE A 389 19.32 13.00 -13.17
C PHE A 389 19.34 13.91 -11.94
N ARG A 390 20.42 13.88 -11.14
CA ARG A 390 20.60 14.82 -10.01
C ARG A 390 20.59 16.27 -10.46
N ASN A 391 21.33 16.59 -11.53
CA ASN A 391 21.35 17.94 -12.11
C ASN A 391 19.98 18.34 -12.66
N ASN A 392 19.30 17.42 -13.36
CA ASN A 392 17.94 17.65 -13.86
C ASN A 392 16.97 17.91 -12.70
N ASN A 393 17.02 17.13 -11.62
CA ASN A 393 16.18 17.30 -10.44
C ASN A 393 16.42 18.63 -9.72
N GLN A 394 17.68 19.05 -9.57
CA GLN A 394 17.99 20.37 -9.01
C GLN A 394 17.40 21.50 -9.86
N LEU A 395 17.49 21.41 -11.19
CA LEU A 395 16.88 22.38 -12.09
C LEU A 395 15.35 22.36 -12.01
N LEU A 396 14.74 21.18 -11.95
CA LEU A 396 13.28 21.03 -11.82
C LEU A 396 12.78 21.60 -10.47
N GLU A 397 13.51 21.38 -9.38
CA GLU A 397 13.18 21.94 -8.06
C GLU A 397 13.28 23.47 -8.06
N GLN A 398 14.30 24.04 -8.70
CA GLN A 398 14.42 25.48 -8.88
C GLN A 398 13.25 26.05 -9.69
N ILE A 399 12.90 25.38 -10.80
CA ILE A 399 11.75 25.76 -11.63
C ILE A 399 10.45 25.72 -10.81
N GLN A 400 10.23 24.68 -10.00
CA GLN A 400 9.06 24.59 -9.13
C GLN A 400 9.00 25.72 -8.11
N LYS A 401 10.11 26.05 -7.44
CA LYS A 401 10.17 27.18 -6.50
C LYS A 401 9.85 28.51 -7.17
N CYS A 402 10.40 28.75 -8.35
CA CYS A 402 10.10 29.95 -9.16
C CYS A 402 8.63 29.99 -9.58
N LEU A 403 8.06 28.85 -9.98
CA LEU A 403 6.65 28.74 -10.35
C LEU A 403 5.74 29.03 -9.14
N GLU A 404 6.05 28.50 -7.96
CA GLU A 404 5.29 28.81 -6.74
C GLU A 404 5.35 30.29 -6.37
N ALA A 405 6.54 30.91 -6.44
CA ALA A 405 6.70 32.35 -6.21
C ALA A 405 5.92 33.18 -7.24
N TYR A 406 5.89 32.72 -8.49
CA TYR A 406 5.09 33.34 -9.55
C TYR A 406 3.59 33.27 -9.24
N LEU A 407 3.06 32.10 -8.88
CA LEU A 407 1.65 31.94 -8.52
C LEU A 407 1.29 32.79 -7.30
N GLU A 408 2.17 32.86 -6.29
CA GLU A 408 1.97 33.72 -5.12
C GLU A 408 1.91 35.21 -5.50
N SER A 409 2.74 35.65 -6.45
CA SER A 409 2.67 37.03 -6.97
C SER A 409 1.32 37.34 -7.61
N LYS A 410 0.70 36.37 -8.29
CA LYS A 410 -0.64 36.51 -8.88
C LYS A 410 -1.74 36.55 -7.83
N ARG A 411 -1.64 35.70 -6.80
CA ARG A 411 -2.56 35.72 -5.65
C ARG A 411 -2.52 37.04 -4.89
N ALA A 412 -1.34 37.65 -4.75
CA ALA A 412 -1.21 38.94 -4.09
C ALA A 412 -1.89 40.09 -4.85
N VAL A 413 -1.98 40.01 -6.19
CA VAL A 413 -2.69 41.00 -7.01
C VAL A 413 -4.20 40.81 -6.94
N PHE A 414 -4.67 39.56 -7.02
CA PHE A 414 -6.09 39.22 -6.87
C PHE A 414 -6.29 38.17 -5.76
N PRO A 415 -6.57 38.61 -4.52
CA PRO A 415 -6.62 37.74 -3.34
C PRO A 415 -7.63 36.60 -3.38
N ARG A 416 -8.66 36.65 -4.24
CA ARG A 416 -9.61 35.53 -4.36
C ARG A 416 -8.97 34.27 -4.98
N PHE A 417 -7.81 34.39 -5.63
CA PHE A 417 -7.04 33.24 -6.10
C PHE A 417 -6.41 32.39 -4.98
N TYR A 418 -6.40 32.86 -3.72
CA TYR A 418 -6.03 32.01 -2.58
C TYR A 418 -7.04 30.87 -2.34
N PHE A 419 -8.27 30.98 -2.88
CA PHE A 419 -9.30 29.93 -2.79
C PHE A 419 -9.21 28.88 -3.91
N LEU A 420 -8.27 29.05 -4.86
CA LEU A 420 -8.01 28.11 -5.94
C LEU A 420 -6.78 27.24 -5.64
N SER A 421 -6.80 25.99 -6.11
CA SER A 421 -5.60 25.16 -6.10
C SER A 421 -4.55 25.71 -7.07
N ASN A 422 -3.29 25.26 -6.93
CA ASN A 422 -2.24 25.64 -7.87
C ASN A 422 -2.58 25.23 -9.30
N ASP A 423 -3.13 24.04 -9.49
CA ASP A 423 -3.46 23.50 -10.82
C ASP A 423 -4.61 24.27 -11.47
N GLU A 424 -5.63 24.64 -10.70
CA GLU A 424 -6.74 25.48 -11.18
C GLU A 424 -6.26 26.88 -11.58
N LEU A 425 -5.37 27.47 -10.77
CA LEU A 425 -4.80 28.76 -11.10
C LEU A 425 -3.94 28.69 -12.37
N LEU A 426 -3.17 27.61 -12.54
CA LEU A 426 -2.38 27.37 -13.75
C LEU A 426 -3.26 27.16 -14.98
N GLU A 427 -4.40 26.46 -14.86
CA GLU A 427 -5.36 26.29 -15.96
C GLU A 427 -5.89 27.65 -16.46
N ILE A 428 -6.25 28.53 -15.53
CA ILE A 428 -6.69 29.90 -15.84
C ILE A 428 -5.56 30.71 -16.52
N LEU A 429 -4.33 30.63 -16.00
CA LEU A 429 -3.19 31.36 -16.51
C LEU A 429 -2.65 30.80 -17.83
N ALA A 430 -2.88 29.53 -18.13
CA ALA A 430 -2.46 28.90 -19.38
C ALA A 430 -3.28 29.37 -20.58
N GLN A 431 -4.52 29.83 -20.37
CA GLN A 431 -5.46 30.22 -21.42
C GLN A 431 -5.78 31.72 -21.41
N THR A 432 -4.78 32.60 -21.28
CA THR A 432 -4.99 34.06 -21.13
C THR A 432 -5.77 34.72 -22.28
N ARG A 433 -5.73 34.12 -23.48
CA ARG A 433 -6.43 34.64 -24.67
C ARG A 433 -7.92 34.31 -24.70
N ASN A 434 -8.34 33.27 -23.99
CA ASN A 434 -9.73 32.84 -23.94
C ASN A 434 -10.34 33.27 -22.59
N PRO A 435 -11.06 34.41 -22.53
CA PRO A 435 -11.66 34.88 -21.28
C PRO A 435 -12.76 33.94 -20.75
N LEU A 436 -13.25 32.99 -21.56
CA LEU A 436 -14.21 31.99 -21.11
C LEU A 436 -13.58 30.88 -20.28
N ALA A 437 -12.26 30.69 -20.34
CA ALA A 437 -11.55 29.65 -19.60
C ALA A 437 -11.69 29.81 -18.07
N VAL A 438 -11.92 31.04 -17.59
CA VAL A 438 -12.09 31.32 -16.16
C VAL A 438 -13.45 30.91 -15.60
N GLN A 439 -14.47 30.75 -16.46
CA GLN A 439 -15.87 30.56 -16.08
C GLN A 439 -16.08 29.37 -15.10
N PRO A 440 -15.45 28.19 -15.30
CA PRO A 440 -15.60 27.05 -14.38
C PRO A 440 -15.12 27.35 -12.96
N HIS A 441 -14.15 28.25 -12.79
CA HIS A 441 -13.50 28.54 -11.51
C HIS A 441 -14.12 29.73 -10.77
N LEU A 442 -15.02 30.50 -11.41
CA LEU A 442 -15.62 31.70 -10.82
C LEU A 442 -16.38 31.42 -9.52
N ARG A 443 -17.06 30.26 -9.42
CA ARG A 443 -17.80 29.83 -8.21
C ARG A 443 -16.92 29.65 -6.97
N LYS A 444 -15.61 29.46 -7.15
CA LYS A 444 -14.66 29.37 -6.04
C LYS A 444 -14.13 30.74 -5.63
N CYS A 445 -14.05 31.68 -6.59
CA CYS A 445 -13.58 33.04 -6.33
C CYS A 445 -14.70 33.94 -5.76
N PHE A 446 -15.93 33.75 -6.25
CA PHE A 446 -17.11 34.55 -5.90
C PHE A 446 -18.22 33.61 -5.41
N ASP A 447 -19.03 34.08 -4.45
CA ASP A 447 -20.12 33.26 -3.88
C ASP A 447 -21.23 32.98 -4.93
N ALA A 448 -21.73 34.04 -5.57
CA ALA A 448 -22.88 33.94 -6.46
C ALA A 448 -22.61 34.32 -7.93
N ILE A 449 -21.35 34.48 -8.34
CA ILE A 449 -21.03 34.66 -9.77
C ILE A 449 -20.69 33.30 -10.36
N VAL A 450 -21.64 32.73 -11.11
CA VAL A 450 -21.43 31.47 -11.84
C VAL A 450 -20.86 31.73 -13.21
N ARG A 451 -21.37 32.77 -13.89
CA ARG A 451 -20.89 33.15 -15.22
C ARG A 451 -20.83 34.66 -15.39
N LEU A 452 -19.88 35.10 -16.19
CA LEU A 452 -19.88 36.44 -16.77
C LEU A 452 -20.48 36.40 -18.18
N GLU A 453 -21.35 37.36 -18.48
CA GLU A 453 -21.91 37.56 -19.81
C GLU A 453 -20.97 38.43 -20.63
N PHE A 454 -20.41 37.86 -21.70
CA PHE A 454 -19.56 38.57 -22.65
C PHE A 454 -20.38 39.02 -23.86
N ALA A 455 -20.09 40.20 -24.41
CA ALA A 455 -20.80 40.71 -25.59
C ALA A 455 -20.47 39.88 -26.84
N LEU A 456 -21.48 39.57 -27.66
CA LEU A 456 -21.30 38.85 -28.92
C LEU A 456 -20.57 39.71 -29.96
N ALA A 457 -19.69 39.09 -30.75
CA ALA A 457 -19.04 39.75 -31.87
C ALA A 457 -20.08 40.05 -32.98
N PRO A 458 -19.94 41.17 -33.71
CA PRO A 458 -20.89 41.55 -34.77
C PRO A 458 -21.07 40.45 -35.84
N ASP A 459 -20.01 39.69 -36.12
CA ASP A 459 -19.98 38.64 -37.14
C ASP A 459 -20.28 37.23 -36.59
N SER A 460 -20.81 37.11 -35.36
CA SER A 460 -21.05 35.80 -34.73
C SER A 460 -22.19 35.04 -35.42
N LYS A 461 -21.96 33.76 -35.75
CA LYS A 461 -23.00 32.85 -36.22
C LYS A 461 -23.78 32.29 -35.02
N LYS A 462 -25.08 32.04 -35.18
CA LYS A 462 -25.93 31.49 -34.09
C LYS A 462 -25.46 30.12 -33.59
N ASP A 463 -24.85 29.31 -34.47
CA ASP A 463 -24.38 27.96 -34.14
C ASP A 463 -22.99 27.94 -33.48
N GLU A 464 -22.18 28.98 -33.66
CA GLU A 464 -20.88 29.17 -33.00
C GLU A 464 -20.72 30.64 -32.55
N PRO A 465 -21.18 30.97 -31.34
CA PRO A 465 -21.11 32.34 -30.83
C PRO A 465 -19.65 32.71 -30.56
N THR A 466 -19.14 33.66 -31.34
CA THR A 466 -17.89 34.36 -31.05
C THR A 466 -18.16 35.51 -30.10
N TYR A 467 -17.41 35.54 -28.99
CA TYR A 467 -17.54 36.57 -27.96
C TYR A 467 -16.41 37.60 -28.12
N THR A 468 -16.75 38.85 -27.85
CA THR A 468 -15.78 39.93 -27.64
C THR A 468 -15.26 39.88 -26.20
N ASN A 469 -14.25 40.70 -25.92
CA ASN A 469 -13.71 40.84 -24.56
C ASN A 469 -14.56 41.75 -23.67
N ASP A 470 -15.67 42.32 -24.16
CA ASP A 470 -16.50 43.23 -23.37
C ASP A 470 -17.40 42.44 -22.40
N ILE A 471 -17.34 42.76 -21.10
CA ILE A 471 -18.11 42.11 -20.04
C ILE A 471 -19.35 42.96 -19.75
N LEU A 472 -20.54 42.36 -19.87
CA LEU A 472 -21.83 43.06 -19.78
C LEU A 472 -22.50 42.90 -18.41
N ALA A 473 -22.54 41.67 -17.89
CA ALA A 473 -23.29 41.33 -16.69
C ALA A 473 -22.68 40.14 -15.97
N MET A 474 -23.02 40.01 -14.69
CA MET A 474 -22.80 38.81 -13.88
C MET A 474 -24.09 38.00 -13.80
N LEU A 475 -23.95 36.67 -13.82
CA LEU A 475 -25.04 35.70 -13.81
C LEU A 475 -24.94 34.81 -12.57
N SER A 476 -26.06 34.69 -11.84
CA SER A 476 -26.17 33.87 -10.64
C SER A 476 -26.45 32.38 -10.94
N PRO A 477 -26.29 31.48 -9.95
CA PRO A 477 -26.70 30.09 -10.08
C PRO A 477 -28.20 29.92 -10.38
N GLU A 478 -29.02 30.85 -9.90
CA GLU A 478 -30.47 30.87 -10.08
C GLU A 478 -30.89 31.50 -11.43
N GLY A 479 -29.93 32.00 -12.21
CA GLY A 479 -30.17 32.67 -13.49
C GLY A 479 -30.51 34.15 -13.36
N GLU A 480 -30.25 34.77 -12.21
CA GLU A 480 -30.37 36.23 -12.07
C GLU A 480 -29.27 36.92 -12.87
N ARG A 481 -29.62 38.02 -13.53
CA ARG A 481 -28.71 38.81 -14.37
C ARG A 481 -28.56 40.21 -13.81
N VAL A 482 -27.34 40.58 -13.44
CA VAL A 482 -27.01 41.92 -12.91
C VAL A 482 -25.95 42.60 -13.78
N VAL A 483 -26.26 43.80 -14.26
CA VAL A 483 -25.42 44.55 -15.22
C VAL A 483 -24.21 45.18 -14.52
N LEU A 484 -23.01 45.04 -15.11
CA LEU A 484 -21.73 45.52 -14.56
C LEU A 484 -21.31 46.90 -15.09
N GLY A 485 -22.22 47.65 -15.71
CA GLY A 485 -21.97 48.98 -16.25
C GLY A 485 -21.33 48.97 -17.64
N LYS A 486 -20.80 50.11 -18.10
CA LYS A 486 -20.21 50.28 -19.45
C LYS A 486 -18.68 50.30 -19.37
N GLY A 487 -18.02 49.64 -20.32
CA GLY A 487 -16.57 49.77 -20.55
C GLY A 487 -15.68 48.74 -19.85
N LEU A 488 -16.25 47.73 -19.18
CA LEU A 488 -15.50 46.64 -18.56
C LEU A 488 -15.05 45.63 -19.63
N LYS A 489 -13.74 45.33 -19.69
CA LYS A 489 -13.15 44.45 -20.71
C LYS A 489 -12.17 43.45 -20.11
N ALA A 490 -12.26 42.19 -20.51
CA ALA A 490 -11.27 41.15 -20.24
C ALA A 490 -10.03 41.31 -21.13
N ARG A 491 -9.20 42.32 -20.83
CA ARG A 491 -7.96 42.61 -21.56
C ARG A 491 -6.79 42.71 -20.59
N GLY A 492 -5.68 42.03 -20.93
CA GLY A 492 -4.49 41.98 -20.09
C GLY A 492 -4.46 40.70 -19.26
N ASN A 493 -3.77 40.74 -18.12
CA ASN A 493 -3.68 39.59 -17.24
C ASN A 493 -5.00 39.33 -16.53
N VAL A 494 -5.23 38.07 -16.16
CA VAL A 494 -6.53 37.61 -15.64
C VAL A 494 -6.84 38.23 -14.27
N GLU A 495 -5.85 38.31 -13.40
CA GLU A 495 -5.92 38.96 -12.09
C GLU A 495 -6.35 40.44 -12.19
N ASP A 496 -5.86 41.16 -13.21
CA ASP A 496 -6.10 42.60 -13.33
C ASP A 496 -7.55 42.91 -13.73
N TRP A 497 -8.09 42.16 -14.69
CA TRP A 497 -9.46 42.40 -15.13
C TRP A 497 -10.50 41.76 -14.21
N LEU A 498 -10.18 40.66 -13.50
CA LEU A 498 -11.05 40.13 -12.44
C LEU A 498 -11.13 41.08 -11.25
N GLY A 499 -10.03 41.75 -10.87
CA GLY A 499 -10.08 42.82 -9.87
C GLY A 499 -11.02 43.95 -10.28
N LYS A 500 -11.03 44.34 -11.57
CA LYS A 500 -11.98 45.34 -12.09
C LYS A 500 -13.43 44.84 -12.11
N VAL A 501 -13.65 43.53 -12.32
CA VAL A 501 -14.99 42.93 -12.21
C VAL A 501 -15.49 43.03 -10.77
N GLU A 502 -14.64 42.74 -9.78
CA GLU A 502 -14.95 42.86 -8.36
C GLU A 502 -15.27 44.32 -7.98
N GLU A 503 -14.44 45.29 -8.39
CA GLU A 503 -14.71 46.71 -8.16
C GLU A 503 -16.02 47.16 -8.82
N ALA A 504 -16.26 46.75 -10.08
CA ALA A 504 -17.48 47.06 -10.80
C ALA A 504 -18.72 46.45 -10.13
N MET A 505 -18.60 45.24 -9.56
CA MET A 505 -19.68 44.60 -8.80
C MET A 505 -20.09 45.48 -7.61
N PHE A 506 -19.15 45.89 -6.75
CA PHE A 506 -19.45 46.74 -5.58
C PHE A 506 -20.07 48.09 -5.98
N VAL A 507 -19.48 48.76 -6.97
CA VAL A 507 -19.95 50.08 -7.42
C VAL A 507 -21.35 50.00 -8.04
N ASN A 508 -21.61 48.99 -8.87
CA ASN A 508 -22.92 48.86 -9.52
C ASN A 508 -24.00 48.41 -8.56
N LEU A 509 -23.73 47.51 -7.61
CA LEU A 509 -24.73 47.12 -6.61
C LEU A 509 -25.12 48.32 -5.73
N ARG A 510 -24.16 49.15 -5.31
CA ARG A 510 -24.45 50.41 -4.61
C ARG A 510 -25.31 51.35 -5.44
N LYS A 511 -25.00 51.52 -6.73
CA LYS A 511 -25.76 52.37 -7.65
C LYS A 511 -27.19 51.85 -7.85
N LEU A 512 -27.35 50.55 -8.11
CA LEU A 512 -28.64 49.91 -8.29
C LEU A 512 -29.49 50.00 -7.02
N MET A 513 -28.87 49.87 -5.84
CA MET A 513 -29.55 50.05 -4.55
C MET A 513 -30.11 51.46 -4.38
N LYS A 514 -29.36 52.51 -4.75
CA LYS A 514 -29.89 53.89 -4.75
C LYS A 514 -31.07 54.07 -5.69
N ILE A 515 -30.98 53.49 -6.90
CA ILE A 515 -32.07 53.54 -7.88
C ILE A 515 -33.32 52.89 -7.28
N ALA A 516 -33.16 51.73 -6.63
CA ALA A 516 -34.25 51.00 -5.98
C ALA A 516 -34.87 51.79 -4.82
N ILE A 517 -34.06 52.45 -3.98
CA ILE A 517 -34.52 53.34 -2.89
C ILE A 517 -35.36 54.49 -3.45
N ASN A 518 -34.85 55.18 -4.47
CA ASN A 518 -35.54 56.34 -5.06
C ASN A 518 -36.84 55.97 -5.78
N SER A 519 -36.93 54.74 -6.33
CA SER A 519 -38.13 54.27 -7.03
C SER A 519 -39.14 53.57 -6.12
N PHE A 520 -38.86 53.42 -4.82
CA PHE A 520 -39.67 52.62 -3.88
C PHE A 520 -41.08 53.20 -3.70
N GLU A 521 -41.19 54.51 -3.50
CA GLU A 521 -42.49 55.18 -3.26
C GLU A 521 -43.23 55.53 -4.56
N SER A 522 -42.50 55.71 -5.66
CA SER A 522 -43.07 56.12 -6.95
C SER A 522 -43.68 54.98 -7.77
N SER A 523 -43.39 53.72 -7.40
CA SER A 523 -43.73 52.54 -8.19
C SER A 523 -44.71 51.65 -7.42
N GLU A 524 -45.61 50.98 -8.12
CA GLU A 524 -46.43 49.93 -7.49
C GLU A 524 -45.52 48.80 -6.99
N ARG A 525 -45.74 48.33 -5.75
CA ARG A 525 -44.90 47.31 -5.10
C ARG A 525 -44.66 46.09 -6.00
N ARG A 526 -45.70 45.60 -6.69
CA ARG A 526 -45.61 44.43 -7.56
C ARG A 526 -44.62 44.61 -8.72
N ASP A 527 -44.60 45.78 -9.34
CA ASP A 527 -43.71 46.04 -10.48
C ASP A 527 -42.33 46.48 -10.02
N TRP A 528 -42.25 47.16 -8.88
CA TRP A 528 -40.97 47.44 -8.21
C TRP A 528 -40.19 46.15 -7.91
N LEU A 529 -40.85 45.13 -7.35
CA LEU A 529 -40.26 43.82 -7.05
C LEU A 529 -39.68 43.09 -8.28
N LYS A 530 -40.18 43.37 -9.49
CA LYS A 530 -39.68 42.76 -10.75
C LYS A 530 -38.53 43.55 -11.38
N SER A 531 -38.40 44.83 -11.02
CA SER A 531 -37.50 45.77 -11.70
C SER A 531 -36.07 45.78 -11.15
N HIS A 532 -35.85 45.18 -9.97
CA HIS A 532 -34.59 45.21 -9.24
C HIS A 532 -34.07 43.80 -8.95
N ALA A 533 -32.76 43.68 -8.73
CA ALA A 533 -32.13 42.42 -8.32
C ALA A 533 -32.59 42.00 -6.92
N ASN A 534 -32.67 40.70 -6.69
CA ASN A 534 -33.25 40.08 -5.50
C ASN A 534 -32.57 40.56 -4.21
N GLN A 535 -31.24 40.52 -4.15
CA GLN A 535 -30.47 40.99 -2.99
C GLN A 535 -30.79 42.46 -2.66
N ILE A 536 -30.96 43.31 -3.69
CA ILE A 536 -31.25 44.73 -3.51
C ILE A 536 -32.66 44.92 -2.98
N VAL A 537 -33.64 44.21 -3.54
CA VAL A 537 -35.03 44.24 -3.08
C VAL A 537 -35.12 43.92 -1.59
N LEU A 538 -34.53 42.80 -1.16
CA LEU A 538 -34.56 42.37 0.25
C LEU A 538 -33.93 43.40 1.18
N THR A 539 -32.80 44.00 0.77
CA THR A 539 -32.08 44.98 1.58
C THR A 539 -32.84 46.31 1.66
N VAL A 540 -33.44 46.76 0.55
CA VAL A 540 -34.20 48.02 0.52
C VAL A 540 -35.49 47.90 1.31
N GLU A 541 -36.21 46.78 1.24
CA GLU A 541 -37.39 46.53 2.10
C GLU A 541 -37.03 46.63 3.59
N GLN A 542 -35.89 46.06 4.01
CA GLN A 542 -35.41 46.19 5.40
C GLN A 542 -34.98 47.62 5.77
N LEU A 543 -34.42 48.37 4.83
CA LEU A 543 -34.07 49.77 5.01
C LEU A 543 -35.33 50.64 5.16
N MET A 544 -36.34 50.42 4.32
CA MET A 544 -37.61 51.14 4.40
C MET A 544 -38.37 50.81 5.67
N TRP A 545 -38.38 49.53 6.09
CA TRP A 545 -38.90 49.13 7.39
C TRP A 545 -38.18 49.85 8.55
N SER A 546 -36.85 49.88 8.53
CA SER A 546 -36.06 50.56 9.57
C SER A 546 -36.35 52.06 9.61
N ARG A 547 -36.47 52.69 8.44
CA ARG A 547 -36.82 54.12 8.27
C ARG A 547 -38.21 54.41 8.83
N ASP A 548 -39.23 53.69 8.40
CA ASP A 548 -40.62 53.94 8.79
C ASP A 548 -40.80 53.78 10.31
N ILE A 549 -40.21 52.75 10.94
CA ILE A 549 -40.24 52.58 12.40
C ILE A 549 -39.46 53.69 13.11
N THR A 550 -38.31 54.11 12.57
CA THR A 550 -37.54 55.22 13.14
C THR A 550 -38.35 56.51 13.12
N HIS A 551 -39.04 56.82 12.01
CA HIS A 551 -39.91 58.00 11.91
C HIS A 551 -41.07 57.96 12.91
N ILE A 552 -41.69 56.79 13.13
CA ILE A 552 -42.76 56.62 14.13
C ILE A 552 -42.23 56.89 15.55
N LEU A 553 -41.04 56.38 15.88
CA LEU A 553 -40.44 56.54 17.21
C LEU A 553 -39.85 57.94 17.45
N GLU A 554 -39.57 58.70 16.39
CA GLU A 554 -39.13 60.10 16.45
C GLU A 554 -40.28 61.10 16.58
N ASP A 555 -41.54 60.66 16.46
CA ASP A 555 -42.70 61.53 16.58
C ASP A 555 -42.66 62.30 17.92
N PRO A 556 -42.83 63.64 17.93
CA PRO A 556 -42.74 64.42 19.16
C PRO A 556 -43.78 64.04 20.23
N VAL A 557 -44.89 63.41 19.87
CA VAL A 557 -46.00 63.06 20.77
C VAL A 557 -45.96 61.57 21.15
N PRO A 558 -45.69 61.20 22.42
CA PRO A 558 -45.55 59.79 22.82
C PRO A 558 -46.80 58.91 22.58
N GLY A 559 -48.00 59.48 22.67
CA GLY A 559 -49.24 58.76 22.37
C GLY A 559 -49.42 58.43 20.88
N ASP A 560 -48.84 59.25 20.00
CA ASP A 560 -48.90 59.07 18.55
C ASP A 560 -47.87 58.03 18.09
N ARG A 561 -46.78 57.82 18.85
CA ARG A 561 -45.81 56.73 18.61
C ARG A 561 -46.46 55.35 18.71
N LEU A 562 -47.21 55.12 19.79
CA LEU A 562 -47.84 53.82 20.06
C LEU A 562 -48.95 53.51 19.05
N SER A 563 -49.80 54.48 18.74
CA SER A 563 -50.82 54.33 17.71
C SER A 563 -50.23 54.18 16.31
N GLY A 564 -49.13 54.89 16.01
CA GLY A 564 -48.37 54.73 14.77
C GLY A 564 -47.78 53.33 14.61
N LEU A 565 -47.24 52.73 15.69
CA LEU A 565 -46.77 51.34 15.67
C LEU A 565 -47.92 50.34 15.43
N GLU A 566 -49.07 50.53 16.05
CA GLU A 566 -50.27 49.69 15.83
C GLU A 566 -50.81 49.81 14.39
N GLU A 567 -50.77 51.01 13.81
CA GLU A 567 -51.15 51.22 12.41
C GLU A 567 -50.15 50.57 11.45
N TYR A 568 -48.85 50.69 11.75
CA TYR A 568 -47.81 50.04 10.98
C TYR A 568 -47.87 48.51 11.07
N GLU A 569 -48.23 47.96 12.24
CA GLU A 569 -48.48 46.53 12.41
C GLU A 569 -49.59 46.04 11.46
N LYS A 570 -50.71 46.78 11.37
CA LYS A 570 -51.79 46.50 10.42
C LYS A 570 -51.30 46.57 8.97
N LYS A 571 -50.48 47.57 8.64
CA LYS A 571 -49.83 47.69 7.31
C LYS A 571 -48.98 46.45 7.00
N CYS A 572 -48.21 45.93 7.95
CA CYS A 572 -47.44 44.70 7.80
C CYS A 572 -48.34 43.48 7.51
N PHE A 573 -49.44 43.31 8.24
CA PHE A 573 -50.40 42.24 7.99
C PHE A 573 -51.02 42.33 6.59
N THR A 574 -51.42 43.52 6.15
CA THR A 574 -51.95 43.72 4.80
C THR A 574 -50.89 43.41 3.73
N GLY A 575 -49.66 43.88 3.91
CA GLY A 575 -48.55 43.60 2.99
C GLY A 575 -48.22 42.11 2.87
N LEU A 576 -48.17 41.38 3.99
CA LEU A 576 -47.95 39.93 4.02
C LEU A 576 -49.06 39.17 3.30
N ASN A 577 -50.32 39.55 3.49
CA ASN A 577 -51.45 38.94 2.78
C ASN A 577 -51.39 39.19 1.26
N GLN A 578 -50.93 40.36 0.84
CA GLN A 578 -50.69 40.65 -0.58
C GLN A 578 -49.57 39.77 -1.15
N LEU A 579 -48.43 39.65 -0.46
CA LEU A 579 -47.32 38.77 -0.88
C LEU A 579 -47.76 37.29 -0.93
N ALA A 580 -48.49 36.82 0.07
CA ALA A 580 -49.02 35.46 0.10
C ALA A 580 -49.98 35.19 -1.06
N THR A 581 -50.79 36.19 -1.44
CA THR A 581 -51.67 36.12 -2.62
C THR A 581 -50.85 36.08 -3.91
N MET A 582 -49.79 36.87 -4.02
CA MET A 582 -48.89 36.87 -5.19
C MET A 582 -48.22 35.51 -5.39
N VAL A 583 -47.71 34.89 -4.32
CA VAL A 583 -47.01 33.59 -4.39
C VAL A 583 -47.90 32.43 -4.86
N ARG A 584 -49.21 32.50 -4.58
CA ARG A 584 -50.19 31.51 -5.05
C ARG A 584 -50.42 31.56 -6.56
N GLY A 585 -50.08 32.66 -7.22
CA GLY A 585 -50.18 32.80 -8.67
C GLY A 585 -49.06 32.08 -9.43
N GLU A 586 -49.15 32.14 -10.76
CA GLU A 586 -48.08 31.73 -11.66
C GLU A 586 -46.98 32.80 -11.70
N LEU A 587 -45.75 32.40 -11.40
CA LEU A 587 -44.60 33.29 -11.30
C LEU A 587 -43.36 32.60 -11.84
N PRO A 588 -42.45 33.36 -12.50
CA PRO A 588 -41.12 32.88 -12.83
C PRO A 588 -40.38 32.35 -11.60
N LYS A 589 -39.55 31.31 -11.77
CA LYS A 589 -38.82 30.67 -10.67
C LYS A 589 -38.01 31.67 -9.83
N LEU A 590 -37.30 32.59 -10.48
CA LEU A 590 -36.49 33.60 -9.80
C LEU A 590 -37.32 34.54 -8.92
N LEU A 591 -38.46 35.00 -9.44
CA LEU A 591 -39.39 35.86 -8.70
C LEU A 591 -40.06 35.10 -7.55
N ARG A 592 -40.37 33.81 -7.74
CA ARG A 592 -40.89 32.97 -6.66
C ARG A 592 -39.87 32.83 -5.53
N THR A 593 -38.59 32.63 -5.84
CA THR A 593 -37.51 32.58 -4.84
C THR A 593 -37.40 33.90 -4.08
N LEU A 594 -37.44 35.05 -4.78
CA LEU A 594 -37.47 36.37 -4.17
C LEU A 594 -38.63 36.51 -3.18
N LEU A 595 -39.85 36.20 -3.61
CA LEU A 595 -41.02 36.35 -2.76
C LEU A 595 -40.98 35.43 -1.54
N CYS A 596 -40.48 34.20 -1.67
CA CYS A 596 -40.29 33.33 -0.50
C CYS A 596 -39.31 33.93 0.51
N ALA A 597 -38.15 34.43 0.04
CA ALA A 597 -37.16 35.07 0.89
C ALA A 597 -37.71 36.37 1.54
N LEU A 598 -38.46 37.16 0.77
CA LEU A 598 -39.09 38.38 1.26
C LEU A 598 -40.17 38.08 2.31
N ILE A 599 -41.01 37.06 2.10
CA ILE A 599 -42.00 36.63 3.09
C ILE A 599 -41.31 36.22 4.40
N THR A 600 -40.20 35.47 4.34
CA THR A 600 -39.45 35.10 5.56
C THR A 600 -39.00 36.33 6.33
N ILE A 601 -38.49 37.35 5.63
CA ILE A 601 -38.04 38.61 6.22
C ILE A 601 -39.23 39.44 6.74
N ASP A 602 -40.31 39.58 5.97
CA ASP A 602 -41.48 40.40 6.33
C ASP A 602 -42.26 39.78 7.51
N VAL A 603 -42.30 38.44 7.63
CA VAL A 603 -42.90 37.75 8.79
C VAL A 603 -42.12 38.11 10.05
N HIS A 604 -40.80 38.02 10.00
CA HIS A 604 -39.94 38.41 11.12
C HIS A 604 -40.08 39.91 11.44
N ALA A 605 -40.12 40.78 10.42
CA ALA A 605 -40.34 42.21 10.61
C ALA A 605 -41.68 42.52 11.27
N ARG A 606 -42.76 41.81 10.88
CA ARG A 606 -44.06 41.89 11.54
C ARG A 606 -43.98 41.44 12.99
N ASP A 607 -43.36 40.29 13.26
CA ASP A 607 -43.23 39.74 14.62
C ASP A 607 -42.48 40.72 15.54
N MET A 608 -41.42 41.37 15.05
CA MET A 608 -40.72 42.44 15.77
C MET A 608 -41.63 43.63 16.07
N VAL A 609 -42.43 44.10 15.11
CA VAL A 609 -43.36 45.22 15.33
C VAL A 609 -44.42 44.85 16.37
N THR A 610 -44.99 43.63 16.29
CA THR A 610 -45.92 43.11 17.31
C THR A 610 -45.28 43.13 18.70
N GLU A 611 -44.01 42.73 18.83
CA GLU A 611 -43.29 42.77 20.10
C GLU A 611 -43.05 44.20 20.61
N LEU A 612 -42.73 45.15 19.72
CA LEU A 612 -42.57 46.57 20.08
C LEU A 612 -43.89 47.19 20.58
N VAL A 613 -45.02 46.84 19.96
CA VAL A 613 -46.37 47.27 20.39
C VAL A 613 -46.70 46.68 21.76
N GLN A 614 -46.50 45.37 21.95
CA GLN A 614 -46.75 44.69 23.23
C GLN A 614 -45.90 45.26 24.37
N SER A 615 -44.65 45.57 24.08
CA SER A 615 -43.69 46.14 25.03
C SER A 615 -43.84 47.65 25.22
N LYS A 616 -44.76 48.29 24.47
CA LYS A 616 -45.04 49.73 24.51
C LYS A 616 -43.79 50.59 24.34
N VAL A 617 -42.96 50.23 23.37
CA VAL A 617 -41.71 50.95 23.08
C VAL A 617 -42.02 52.35 22.57
N ASP A 618 -41.43 53.36 23.21
CA ASP A 618 -41.68 54.77 22.92
C ASP A 618 -40.40 55.56 22.58
N SER A 619 -39.23 54.92 22.54
CA SER A 619 -37.95 55.57 22.32
C SER A 619 -37.02 54.77 21.42
N LEU A 620 -36.25 55.47 20.58
CA LEU A 620 -35.15 54.91 19.80
C LEU A 620 -34.03 54.31 20.66
N THR A 621 -33.93 54.73 21.92
CA THR A 621 -32.96 54.19 22.88
C THR A 621 -33.42 52.92 23.58
N SER A 622 -34.65 52.47 23.30
CA SER A 622 -35.15 51.21 23.86
C SER A 622 -34.31 50.04 23.39
N PHE A 623 -33.93 49.17 24.32
CA PHE A 623 -33.16 47.97 24.01
C PHE A 623 -33.91 47.04 23.04
N ASP A 624 -35.24 46.96 23.13
CA ASP A 624 -36.04 46.09 22.26
C ASP A 624 -36.01 46.51 20.78
N TRP A 625 -35.83 47.81 20.52
CA TRP A 625 -35.54 48.32 19.18
C TRP A 625 -34.06 48.18 18.83
N GLN A 626 -33.18 48.55 19.76
CA GLN A 626 -31.74 48.54 19.51
C GLN A 626 -31.18 47.15 19.23
N ARG A 627 -31.69 46.11 19.87
CA ARG A 627 -31.23 44.73 19.70
C ARG A 627 -31.52 44.16 18.32
N GLN A 628 -32.40 44.78 17.53
CA GLN A 628 -32.75 44.32 16.18
C GLN A 628 -31.71 44.74 15.15
N LEU A 629 -31.62 43.96 14.06
CA LEU A 629 -30.79 44.28 12.91
C LEU A 629 -31.48 45.34 12.05
N ARG A 630 -30.88 46.53 11.93
CA ARG A 630 -31.48 47.71 11.30
C ARG A 630 -30.61 48.24 10.18
N TYR A 631 -31.22 48.74 9.13
CA TYR A 631 -30.53 49.20 7.93
C TYR A 631 -30.79 50.68 7.72
N TYR A 632 -29.73 51.45 7.46
CA TYR A 632 -29.82 52.89 7.25
C TYR A 632 -28.98 53.29 6.04
N TRP A 633 -29.43 54.31 5.32
CA TRP A 633 -28.57 54.98 4.34
C TRP A 633 -27.80 56.10 5.05
N ASP A 634 -26.49 55.97 5.13
CA ASP A 634 -25.62 57.03 5.65
C ASP A 634 -25.39 58.07 4.55
N GLN A 635 -25.90 59.29 4.76
CA GLN A 635 -25.83 60.36 3.77
C GLN A 635 -24.41 60.94 3.61
N ASP A 636 -23.61 60.92 4.68
CA ASP A 636 -22.26 61.49 4.68
C ASP A 636 -21.28 60.56 3.94
N MET A 637 -21.36 59.26 4.23
CA MET A 637 -20.52 58.25 3.59
C MET A 637 -21.09 57.76 2.25
N ASP A 638 -22.35 58.07 1.96
CA ASP A 638 -23.08 57.67 0.76
C ASP A 638 -23.11 56.13 0.57
N VAL A 639 -23.37 55.43 1.67
CA VAL A 639 -23.41 53.96 1.76
C VAL A 639 -24.51 53.47 2.70
N CYS A 640 -24.95 52.24 2.50
CA CYS A 640 -25.82 51.53 3.41
C CYS A 640 -25.01 51.03 4.61
N VAL A 641 -25.54 51.23 5.81
CA VAL A 641 -24.97 50.75 7.07
C VAL A 641 -25.98 49.86 7.80
N VAL A 642 -25.48 48.77 8.35
CA VAL A 642 -26.23 47.81 9.16
C VAL A 642 -25.88 48.07 10.63
N ARG A 643 -26.89 48.29 11.46
CA ARG A 643 -26.75 48.59 12.88
C ARG A 643 -27.45 47.52 13.72
N MET A 644 -26.78 47.06 14.78
CA MET A 644 -27.37 46.14 15.76
C MET A 644 -26.76 46.42 17.13
N ALA A 645 -27.60 46.72 18.12
CA ALA A 645 -27.20 47.33 19.39
C ALA A 645 -26.24 48.53 19.15
N ASN A 646 -25.00 48.41 19.61
CA ASN A 646 -23.96 49.43 19.44
C ASN A 646 -23.07 49.20 18.20
N ALA A 647 -23.23 48.06 17.51
CA ALA A 647 -22.43 47.71 16.35
C ALA A 647 -22.96 48.45 15.11
N CYS A 648 -22.04 49.02 14.33
CA CYS A 648 -22.33 49.67 13.05
C CYS A 648 -21.36 49.13 12.00
N TYR A 649 -21.90 48.48 10.97
CA TYR A 649 -21.15 47.85 9.90
C TYR A 649 -21.54 48.44 8.55
N VAL A 650 -20.57 48.77 7.72
CA VAL A 650 -20.83 49.15 6.32
C VAL A 650 -21.28 47.91 5.56
N TYR A 651 -22.39 48.00 4.84
CA TYR A 651 -22.87 46.94 3.97
C TYR A 651 -21.81 46.62 2.91
N GLY A 652 -21.45 45.35 2.76
CA GLY A 652 -20.28 44.95 1.98
C GLY A 652 -20.46 45.02 0.47
N TYR A 653 -21.71 45.08 -0.03
CA TYR A 653 -22.06 45.09 -1.45
C TYR A 653 -21.51 43.90 -2.26
N GLU A 654 -21.13 42.79 -1.64
CA GLU A 654 -20.80 41.55 -2.35
C GLU A 654 -22.06 41.02 -3.05
N TYR A 655 -21.93 40.50 -4.27
CA TYR A 655 -23.05 39.85 -4.94
C TYR A 655 -23.25 38.42 -4.43
N LEU A 656 -24.39 38.19 -3.76
CA LEU A 656 -24.74 36.92 -3.12
C LEU A 656 -25.93 36.21 -3.80
N GLY A 657 -26.33 36.70 -4.97
CA GLY A 657 -27.34 36.08 -5.82
C GLY A 657 -28.73 36.02 -5.20
N ALA A 658 -29.58 35.20 -5.80
CA ALA A 658 -30.96 35.01 -5.40
C ALA A 658 -31.10 33.87 -4.38
N SER A 659 -30.36 33.96 -3.28
CA SER A 659 -30.30 32.89 -2.29
C SER A 659 -31.49 32.94 -1.30
N PRO A 660 -31.97 31.78 -0.80
CA PRO A 660 -32.99 31.74 0.24
C PRO A 660 -32.45 32.33 1.56
N ARG A 661 -33.38 32.83 2.38
CA ARG A 661 -33.12 33.35 3.72
C ARG A 661 -33.51 32.34 4.78
N LEU A 662 -32.72 32.26 5.85
CA LEU A 662 -33.04 31.41 7.00
C LEU A 662 -34.25 32.00 7.74
N VAL A 663 -35.13 31.13 8.25
CA VAL A 663 -36.21 31.58 9.14
C VAL A 663 -35.59 32.07 10.44
N ILE A 664 -35.79 33.35 10.74
CA ILE A 664 -35.23 33.98 11.93
C ILE A 664 -36.08 33.61 13.15
N THR A 665 -35.41 33.16 14.20
CA THR A 665 -36.03 32.80 15.48
C THR A 665 -35.40 33.63 16.60
N PRO A 666 -36.03 33.71 17.79
CA PRO A 666 -35.42 34.38 18.94
C PRO A 666 -34.04 33.81 19.36
N LEU A 667 -33.70 32.58 18.95
CA LEU A 667 -32.37 32.02 19.14
C LEU A 667 -31.39 32.58 18.10
N THR A 668 -31.80 32.63 16.83
CA THR A 668 -31.03 33.22 15.73
C THR A 668 -30.71 34.69 16.00
N ASP A 669 -31.67 35.48 16.50
CA ASP A 669 -31.46 36.89 16.85
C ASP A 669 -30.43 37.08 17.95
N ARG A 670 -30.47 36.22 18.98
CA ARG A 670 -29.46 36.21 20.04
C ARG A 670 -28.08 35.87 19.49
N CYS A 671 -27.99 34.93 18.55
CA CYS A 671 -26.75 34.63 17.85
C CYS A 671 -26.26 35.83 17.03
N TYR A 672 -27.15 36.51 16.29
CA TYR A 672 -26.81 37.71 15.51
C TYR A 672 -26.29 38.83 16.41
N LEU A 673 -26.95 39.08 17.53
CA LEU A 673 -26.54 40.09 18.51
C LEU A 673 -25.13 39.81 19.05
N CYS A 674 -24.86 38.56 19.41
CA CYS A 674 -23.54 38.14 19.91
C CYS A 674 -22.46 38.26 18.83
N LEU A 675 -22.75 37.78 17.61
CA LEU A 675 -21.81 37.87 16.49
C LEU A 675 -21.55 39.33 16.11
N MET A 676 -22.56 40.17 15.93
CA MET A 676 -22.39 41.60 15.63
C MET A 676 -21.60 42.34 16.72
N GLY A 677 -21.81 42.00 17.98
CA GLY A 677 -21.01 42.52 19.10
C GLY A 677 -19.55 42.05 19.06
N ALA A 678 -19.31 40.78 18.77
CA ALA A 678 -17.95 40.23 18.61
C ALA A 678 -17.22 40.88 17.43
N LEU A 679 -17.91 41.04 16.31
CA LEU A 679 -17.38 41.71 15.13
C LEU A 679 -16.90 43.12 15.49
N GLN A 680 -17.73 43.91 16.20
CA GLN A 680 -17.40 45.28 16.60
C GLN A 680 -16.11 45.37 17.44
N LEU A 681 -15.78 44.30 18.18
CA LEU A 681 -14.58 44.17 19.00
C LEU A 681 -13.40 43.54 18.25
N ASP A 682 -13.52 43.37 16.93
CA ASP A 682 -12.54 42.68 16.08
C ASP A 682 -12.24 41.25 16.56
N LEU A 683 -13.25 40.58 17.12
CA LEU A 683 -13.20 39.20 17.58
C LEU A 683 -13.92 38.27 16.62
N GLY A 684 -13.59 36.98 16.74
CA GLY A 684 -14.36 35.90 16.11
C GLY A 684 -15.52 35.43 16.97
N GLY A 685 -16.49 34.79 16.31
CA GLY A 685 -17.60 34.12 16.98
C GLY A 685 -17.41 32.61 17.07
N ALA A 686 -17.82 32.00 18.19
CA ALA A 686 -17.88 30.54 18.33
C ALA A 686 -19.30 30.08 18.69
N PRO A 687 -20.22 29.97 17.69
CA PRO A 687 -21.51 29.36 17.93
C PRO A 687 -21.32 27.89 18.34
N ALA A 688 -21.75 27.52 19.54
CA ALA A 688 -21.61 26.17 20.08
C ALA A 688 -22.96 25.45 20.14
N GLY A 689 -22.99 24.17 19.77
CA GLY A 689 -24.18 23.34 19.81
C GLY A 689 -24.02 22.03 19.01
N PRO A 690 -24.96 21.08 19.13
CA PRO A 690 -24.92 19.79 18.43
C PRO A 690 -24.82 19.92 16.90
N ALA A 691 -24.38 18.86 16.23
CA ALA A 691 -24.35 18.82 14.77
C ALA A 691 -25.77 19.00 14.18
N GLY A 692 -25.88 19.71 13.05
CA GLY A 692 -27.16 19.92 12.36
C GLY A 692 -28.08 20.99 12.97
N THR A 693 -27.69 21.71 14.03
CA THR A 693 -28.54 22.75 14.65
C THR A 693 -28.50 24.12 13.97
N GLY A 694 -28.00 24.21 12.74
CA GLY A 694 -28.01 25.46 11.96
C GLY A 694 -26.91 26.48 12.31
N LYS A 695 -25.83 26.08 13.01
CA LYS A 695 -24.70 26.97 13.39
C LYS A 695 -24.05 27.66 12.18
N THR A 696 -23.62 26.85 11.22
CA THR A 696 -23.00 27.31 9.96
C THR A 696 -23.97 28.16 9.16
N GLU A 697 -25.23 27.74 9.08
CA GLU A 697 -26.26 28.44 8.30
C GLU A 697 -26.69 29.78 8.94
N THR A 698 -26.66 29.89 10.27
CA THR A 698 -26.88 31.15 10.99
C THR A 698 -25.75 32.15 10.67
N THR A 699 -24.50 31.68 10.69
CA THR A 699 -23.32 32.51 10.36
C THR A 699 -23.35 32.97 8.89
N LYS A 700 -23.71 32.06 7.97
CA LYS A 700 -23.93 32.41 6.56
C LYS A 700 -25.05 33.41 6.39
N ASP A 701 -26.20 33.23 7.03
CA ASP A 701 -27.34 34.13 6.86
C ASP A 701 -27.05 35.55 7.40
N LEU A 702 -26.26 35.67 8.49
CA LEU A 702 -25.74 36.95 8.96
C LEU A 702 -24.78 37.58 7.94
N SER A 703 -23.85 36.81 7.38
CA SER A 703 -22.92 37.32 6.35
C SER A 703 -23.66 37.87 5.12
N LYS A 704 -24.78 37.23 4.74
CA LYS A 704 -25.68 37.70 3.70
C LYS A 704 -26.37 39.01 4.08
N ALA A 705 -26.77 39.14 5.34
CA ALA A 705 -27.42 40.35 5.85
C ALA A 705 -26.49 41.58 5.77
N VAL A 706 -25.18 41.38 5.97
CA VAL A 706 -24.17 42.45 5.83
C VAL A 706 -23.48 42.47 4.44
N ALA A 707 -23.95 41.65 3.49
CA ALA A 707 -23.37 41.46 2.15
C ALA A 707 -21.86 41.24 2.12
N LYS A 708 -21.40 40.24 2.87
CA LYS A 708 -20.02 39.74 2.86
C LYS A 708 -19.97 38.29 2.41
N GLN A 709 -18.99 37.97 1.57
CA GLN A 709 -18.70 36.57 1.20
C GLN A 709 -18.33 35.79 2.46
N CYS A 710 -18.98 34.64 2.68
CA CYS A 710 -18.66 33.73 3.77
C CYS A 710 -18.19 32.39 3.20
N VAL A 711 -16.89 32.12 3.33
CA VAL A 711 -16.27 30.87 2.89
C VAL A 711 -16.46 29.84 4.00
N VAL A 712 -17.15 28.74 3.72
CA VAL A 712 -17.20 27.61 4.67
C VAL A 712 -16.08 26.66 4.36
N PHE A 713 -15.21 26.47 5.34
CA PHE A 713 -14.08 25.56 5.25
C PHE A 713 -14.33 24.36 6.15
N ASN A 714 -14.46 23.19 5.56
CA ASN A 714 -14.64 21.96 6.32
C ASN A 714 -13.27 21.43 6.78
N CYS A 715 -13.09 21.32 8.10
CA CYS A 715 -11.81 20.91 8.66
C CYS A 715 -11.63 19.39 8.60
N SER A 716 -10.42 18.95 8.22
CA SER A 716 -10.05 17.54 8.18
C SER A 716 -8.71 17.31 8.87
N ASP A 717 -8.44 16.06 9.21
CA ASP A 717 -7.22 15.64 9.90
C ASP A 717 -5.95 15.89 9.04
N GLY A 718 -6.09 16.01 7.71
CA GLY A 718 -4.99 16.24 6.78
C GLY A 718 -4.57 17.71 6.57
N LEU A 719 -5.02 18.63 7.43
CA LEU A 719 -4.75 20.06 7.26
C LEU A 719 -3.33 20.45 7.69
N ASP A 720 -2.57 21.05 6.77
CA ASP A 720 -1.24 21.60 7.04
C ASP A 720 -1.32 23.10 7.44
N TYR A 721 -0.47 23.51 8.39
CA TYR A 721 -0.35 24.90 8.83
C TYR A 721 0.08 25.85 7.69
N LYS A 722 0.79 25.35 6.67
CA LYS A 722 1.14 26.15 5.48
C LYS A 722 -0.08 26.44 4.61
N MET A 723 -0.96 25.45 4.43
CA MET A 723 -2.21 25.61 3.70
C MET A 723 -3.11 26.62 4.41
N MET A 724 -3.25 26.48 5.73
CA MET A 724 -4.02 27.41 6.56
C MET A 724 -3.44 28.84 6.53
N GLY A 725 -2.10 28.98 6.57
CA GLY A 725 -1.44 30.27 6.42
C GLY A 725 -1.75 30.97 5.09
N ARG A 726 -1.72 30.22 3.98
CA ARG A 726 -2.13 30.74 2.64
C ARG A 726 -3.61 31.11 2.63
N PHE A 727 -4.47 30.27 3.22
CA PHE A 727 -5.90 30.51 3.29
C PHE A 727 -6.24 31.78 4.10
N PHE A 728 -5.64 31.97 5.29
CA PHE A 728 -5.79 33.19 6.07
C PHE A 728 -5.26 34.43 5.37
N SER A 729 -4.17 34.29 4.60
CA SER A 729 -3.66 35.37 3.76
C SER A 729 -4.68 35.80 2.71
N GLY A 730 -5.36 34.83 2.09
CA GLY A 730 -6.49 35.09 1.20
C GLY A 730 -7.63 35.80 1.89
N LEU A 731 -8.09 35.29 3.03
CA LEU A 731 -9.22 35.88 3.75
C LEU A 731 -8.94 37.31 4.24
N ALA A 732 -7.75 37.57 4.77
CA ALA A 732 -7.35 38.89 5.26
C ALA A 732 -7.27 39.93 4.12
N GLN A 733 -6.76 39.54 2.96
CA GLN A 733 -6.60 40.42 1.81
C GLN A 733 -7.91 40.65 1.04
N SER A 734 -8.75 39.61 0.91
CA SER A 734 -10.09 39.70 0.28
C SER A 734 -11.15 40.35 1.17
N GLY A 735 -10.96 40.34 2.50
CA GLY A 735 -11.96 40.82 3.44
C GLY A 735 -13.23 39.94 3.49
N ALA A 736 -13.07 38.66 3.12
CA ALA A 736 -14.11 37.64 3.25
C ALA A 736 -14.18 37.10 4.68
N TRP A 737 -15.36 36.60 5.06
CA TRP A 737 -15.57 35.88 6.31
C TRP A 737 -15.30 34.40 6.10
N CYS A 738 -14.92 33.70 7.16
CA CYS A 738 -14.73 32.26 7.11
C CYS A 738 -15.46 31.58 8.26
N CYS A 739 -16.13 30.47 7.97
CA CYS A 739 -16.70 29.58 8.97
C CYS A 739 -15.94 28.24 8.92
N PHE A 740 -15.19 27.94 9.99
CA PHE A 740 -14.54 26.65 10.16
C PHE A 740 -15.54 25.62 10.69
N ASP A 741 -15.98 24.72 9.80
CA ASP A 741 -16.82 23.59 10.19
C ASP A 741 -15.94 22.43 10.67
N GLU A 742 -16.47 21.60 11.57
CA GLU A 742 -15.76 20.47 12.18
C GLU A 742 -14.38 20.84 12.78
N PHE A 743 -14.22 22.05 13.32
CA PHE A 743 -12.96 22.58 13.90
C PHE A 743 -12.26 21.62 14.89
N ASN A 744 -13.01 20.76 15.57
CA ASN A 744 -12.49 19.76 16.50
C ASN A 744 -11.68 18.62 15.82
N ARG A 745 -11.66 18.54 14.49
CA ARG A 745 -10.87 17.57 13.70
C ARG A 745 -9.45 18.03 13.38
N ILE A 746 -9.12 19.29 13.68
CA ILE A 746 -7.76 19.80 13.46
C ILE A 746 -6.82 19.23 14.53
N ASP A 747 -5.67 18.69 14.10
CA ASP A 747 -4.62 18.25 15.02
C ASP A 747 -4.20 19.38 15.96
N ILE A 748 -3.98 19.02 17.24
CA ILE A 748 -3.67 19.98 18.31
C ILE A 748 -2.40 20.79 17.99
N GLU A 749 -1.41 20.17 17.34
CA GLU A 749 -0.17 20.83 16.94
C GLU A 749 -0.43 21.92 15.89
N VAL A 750 -1.23 21.61 14.86
CA VAL A 750 -1.63 22.56 13.81
C VAL A 750 -2.50 23.66 14.40
N LEU A 751 -3.39 23.32 15.33
CA LEU A 751 -4.27 24.25 16.03
C LEU A 751 -3.48 25.32 16.80
N SER A 752 -2.40 24.91 17.49
CA SER A 752 -1.51 25.83 18.21
C SER A 752 -0.87 26.85 17.27
N VAL A 753 -0.41 26.40 16.10
CA VAL A 753 0.17 27.29 15.08
C VAL A 753 -0.89 28.23 14.50
N ILE A 754 -2.08 27.71 14.19
CA ILE A 754 -3.21 28.52 13.72
C ILE A 754 -3.53 29.61 14.73
N ALA A 755 -3.71 29.28 16.02
CA ALA A 755 -4.03 30.24 17.06
C ALA A 755 -3.02 31.40 17.12
N GLN A 756 -1.72 31.10 16.97
CA GLN A 756 -0.69 32.14 16.90
C GLN A 756 -0.83 33.03 15.65
N GLN A 757 -1.17 32.45 14.49
CA GLN A 757 -1.47 33.22 13.27
C GLN A 757 -2.69 34.12 13.46
N LEU A 758 -3.79 33.61 14.06
CA LEU A 758 -5.01 34.37 14.37
C LEU A 758 -4.71 35.57 15.28
N ILE A 759 -3.97 35.34 16.36
CA ILE A 759 -3.58 36.38 17.33
C ILE A 759 -2.76 37.47 16.63
N THR A 760 -1.85 37.07 15.74
CA THR A 760 -1.03 38.02 14.99
C THR A 760 -1.88 38.90 14.08
N ILE A 761 -2.81 38.30 13.34
CA ILE A 761 -3.74 39.05 12.47
C ILE A 761 -4.63 39.98 13.29
N ARG A 762 -5.15 39.50 14.43
CA ARG A 762 -5.97 40.30 15.34
C ARG A 762 -5.20 41.51 15.89
N ASN A 763 -3.98 41.29 16.36
CA ASN A 763 -3.15 42.38 16.90
C ASN A 763 -2.82 43.41 15.82
N ALA A 764 -2.57 42.98 14.58
CA ALA A 764 -2.37 43.88 13.45
C ALA A 764 -3.62 44.73 13.15
N LYS A 765 -4.81 44.10 13.18
CA LYS A 765 -6.09 44.77 12.98
C LYS A 765 -6.38 45.78 14.08
N ALA A 766 -6.22 45.38 15.35
CA ALA A 766 -6.41 46.25 16.50
C ALA A 766 -5.48 47.47 16.50
N ALA A 767 -4.23 47.29 16.04
CA ALA A 767 -3.27 48.36 15.84
C ALA A 767 -3.52 49.21 14.57
N LYS A 768 -4.55 48.87 13.77
CA LYS A 768 -4.92 49.55 12.51
C LYS A 768 -3.75 49.72 11.54
N VAL A 769 -2.86 48.72 11.48
CA VAL A 769 -1.68 48.76 10.62
C VAL A 769 -2.13 48.62 9.16
N SER A 770 -1.97 49.69 8.37
CA SER A 770 -2.45 49.76 6.98
C SER A 770 -1.60 48.98 5.97
N GLN A 771 -0.37 48.61 6.31
CA GLN A 771 0.48 47.74 5.49
C GLN A 771 1.59 47.11 6.34
N ARG A 772 1.86 45.82 6.10
CA ARG A 772 3.04 45.06 6.52
C ARG A 772 3.14 44.77 8.02
N MET A 773 2.65 43.60 8.41
CA MET A 773 3.24 42.87 9.54
C MET A 773 4.11 41.75 8.99
N CYS A 774 5.40 41.76 9.34
CA CYS A 774 6.33 40.70 9.00
C CYS A 774 6.13 39.57 10.02
N VAL A 775 5.22 38.64 9.72
CA VAL A 775 5.38 37.27 10.26
C VAL A 775 6.64 36.74 9.59
N ARG A 776 7.51 35.97 10.25
CA ARG A 776 8.81 35.51 9.73
C ARG A 776 8.79 34.75 8.38
N VAL A 777 7.65 34.71 7.67
CA VAL A 777 7.49 34.15 6.32
C VAL A 777 6.56 35.00 5.40
N TRP A 778 5.92 36.09 5.85
CA TRP A 778 4.86 36.76 5.05
C TRP A 778 4.81 38.29 5.18
N SER A 779 4.55 38.97 4.05
CA SER A 779 4.18 40.38 3.98
C SER A 779 2.72 40.53 3.55
N LEU A 780 1.84 40.94 4.47
CA LEU A 780 0.40 41.08 4.21
C LEU A 780 -0.04 42.56 4.19
N PRO A 781 -0.85 43.01 3.22
CA PRO A 781 -1.70 44.18 3.37
C PRO A 781 -2.95 43.81 4.19
N VAL A 782 -3.21 44.54 5.28
CA VAL A 782 -4.43 44.37 6.09
C VAL A 782 -5.53 45.21 5.44
N SER A 783 -6.48 44.58 4.77
CA SER A 783 -7.67 45.28 4.26
C SER A 783 -8.60 45.67 5.41
N LYS A 784 -9.42 46.71 5.20
CA LYS A 784 -10.21 47.37 6.27
C LYS A 784 -11.31 46.51 6.92
N VAL A 785 -11.61 45.31 6.43
CA VAL A 785 -12.72 44.49 6.95
C VAL A 785 -12.34 43.01 6.95
N PHE A 786 -11.53 42.60 7.92
CA PHE A 786 -11.29 41.18 8.19
C PHE A 786 -11.91 40.79 9.53
N THR A 787 -12.86 39.86 9.53
CA THR A 787 -13.57 39.43 10.74
C THR A 787 -13.66 37.92 10.76
N TRP A 788 -13.35 37.36 11.93
CA TRP A 788 -13.30 35.94 12.23
C TRP A 788 -14.68 35.36 12.46
#